data_AF-A0A8H4NK76-F1
#
_entry.id   AF-A0A8H4NK76-F1
#
_cell.length_a   1.000
_cell.length_b   1.000
_cell.length_c   1.000
_cell.angle_alpha   90.00
_cell.angle_beta   90.00
_cell.angle_gamma   90.00
#
_symmetry.space_group_name_H-M   'P 1'
#
loop_
_entity.id
_entity.type
_entity.pdbx_description
1 polymer ?
#
loop_
_entity_poly.entity_id
_entity_poly.type
_entity_poly.pdbx_seq_one_letter_code
_entity_poly.pdbx_strand_id
1 'polypeptide(L)'
;MLISIWFYLIISPVQADGWDDFSNNLATDLAPILSLFGEQITKQYLSESIQPIDYFIFALAPIGILTAVVSAIRVCGSPSLRAFIGRAQEGGGSAEAELCSSTSRDVCELYNNGGIARVFGRPKILEIVHDPIHQDFDGGTAGIHTFQSYILHDRGKEEWNAEDDTEKQQLAPSPNLSLNIGIKRKSRTVFRAVALMGTLLQVGVLAFAAIVTYHLQWEKEGGQPASYACPLTIIGTVLLFCGIFLCAYLIGESTGERFFNRKTIKHSQRSTLSTIYWVQPGGQILGDQMFDSFCSSDYKEPLQQYVTSWKKKSNSSELLLWTAVGTTISGFAIQFTGLRGLHSAVAMAQLGAMLLMSAARAALRMQRLKPEDNYLALYPDIVTGHELDWLAIRLEQVQRHGQSTDDTKVRCLWRFLGVSDGEQRIQKKKPNNFPDGNNSVDRILAYRTRLAMLSQAGKASLRSAALAEHFNIEMVEVRGTAQKVVSAIECAANIIFSGDLAVDQSWKDAESIVWSFDCQVEHNVYFERQSLPRLPGSSRQHPLQLIRPGGVGPWALQNANTLEGILGLWVWSLKFDPDVEVSDTKTNMRLSQATEIRARRIVTTEREIAENELKAWLGGTILKFAEDSLVHPCSRRGSPNTMWQKDQDGRWYETLFQGLREEQYRFFGWHTMKLSSNQHATSITVWSAPTTSSLTTLCAQEIFGSFLRSILGIFDYFSNAVITTDTQDLPLASKLASELVTAFVESGLGTREDALLCISPLLISPLTISVTENGLANAQKSADYLRKQGEWMQAESVLRRAWRACTEDQSFGTGADATSLAAKNTERVAIALGELYRWALLDDTEKEGFGMRGIRWLSQQKPPLGSEHLTCVEKVIDRYIYVAEAIRDASTGRGRANTSALEIGGERATMLINITLSMSKASTPQEKGSALCTSAEHGWSEIVLALLELDAQPDFADIAAGGKTALSYASESGDTDTVTTLLERRASPTLLDSYLWAPLHYAAAAGSLAVVKMLLSNPKVDPDSKNDYGETPLWQAARKGQEAVVRLLAQQGSTRVNVDVRNRNDTTPLMKAAKGGHTGVIRLLLGMETVKPDAVDKHGCTVLWYAASNGFEEITRRLLETSKVNVNAENKAGKTILGTAVENGHGAVVKVLLTVGGATPDSKSLFQAVEQGNLEMVQSMLGTGKVESGIMGDGGQTLLSCAANNGHGAIVSFLLAELGNDPNIQDGFRRTLWLARDRRDEATTELLTSALRVAGWEDTQLL
;
A
#
# COMPACT_ATOMS: atom_id res chain seq x y z
N MET A 1 -12.10 -72.66 36.01
CA MET A 1 -13.33 -73.42 35.72
C MET A 1 -13.30 -74.08 34.33
N LEU A 2 -12.82 -73.41 33.27
CA LEU A 2 -12.65 -74.00 31.91
C LEU A 2 -11.54 -75.07 31.79
N ILE A 3 -10.50 -75.04 32.65
CA ILE A 3 -9.41 -76.03 32.66
C ILE A 3 -9.88 -77.40 33.17
N SER A 4 -10.88 -77.42 34.06
CA SER A 4 -11.45 -78.67 34.61
C SER A 4 -12.44 -79.36 33.65
N ILE A 5 -13.03 -78.61 32.72
CA ILE A 5 -13.95 -79.17 31.69
C ILE A 5 -13.15 -79.79 30.53
N TRP A 6 -11.95 -79.26 30.24
CA TRP A 6 -11.04 -79.86 29.26
C TRP A 6 -10.45 -81.20 29.69
N PHE A 7 -10.19 -81.38 30.99
CA PHE A 7 -9.67 -82.66 31.52
C PHE A 7 -10.72 -83.79 31.50
N TYR A 8 -12.01 -83.47 31.49
CA TYR A 8 -13.10 -84.46 31.53
C TYR A 8 -13.60 -84.91 30.14
N LEU A 9 -13.25 -84.20 29.06
CA LEU A 9 -13.75 -84.49 27.71
C LEU A 9 -12.85 -85.42 26.87
N ILE A 10 -11.67 -85.83 27.36
CA ILE A 10 -10.69 -86.61 26.57
C ILE A 10 -10.57 -88.07 27.00
N ILE A 11 -11.21 -88.50 28.09
CA ILE A 11 -11.14 -89.90 28.55
C ILE A 11 -12.51 -90.55 28.44
N SER A 12 -12.94 -90.81 27.20
CA SER A 12 -13.88 -91.88 26.88
C SER A 12 -13.10 -92.92 26.06
N PRO A 13 -13.27 -94.23 26.30
CA PRO A 13 -12.54 -95.26 25.56
C PRO A 13 -13.17 -95.37 24.17
N VAL A 14 -12.84 -94.44 23.28
CA VAL A 14 -13.10 -94.59 21.85
C VAL A 14 -12.06 -95.60 21.35
N GLN A 15 -12.53 -96.66 20.69
CA GLN A 15 -11.67 -97.69 20.10
C GLN A 15 -10.60 -97.05 19.20
N ALA A 16 -9.38 -97.60 19.27
CA ALA A 16 -8.14 -97.07 18.71
C ALA A 16 -8.22 -96.70 17.21
N ASP A 17 -9.07 -97.36 16.43
CA ASP A 17 -9.16 -97.17 14.97
C ASP A 17 -9.62 -95.75 14.54
N GLY A 18 -10.42 -95.05 15.35
CA GLY A 18 -10.98 -93.75 14.95
C GLY A 18 -9.98 -92.58 14.94
N TRP A 19 -8.91 -92.66 15.73
CA TRP A 19 -7.91 -91.59 15.83
C TRP A 19 -6.81 -91.71 14.77
N ASP A 20 -6.49 -92.94 14.36
CA ASP A 20 -5.46 -93.20 13.35
C ASP A 20 -5.93 -92.71 11.97
N ASP A 21 -7.19 -92.94 11.59
CA ASP A 21 -7.81 -92.41 10.36
C ASP A 21 -7.86 -90.87 10.31
N PHE A 22 -8.18 -90.23 11.44
CA PHE A 22 -8.15 -88.77 11.54
C PHE A 22 -6.72 -88.23 11.40
N SER A 23 -5.73 -88.88 12.03
CA SER A 23 -4.34 -88.46 11.96
C SER A 23 -3.72 -88.65 10.57
N ASN A 24 -4.13 -89.69 9.84
CA ASN A 24 -3.65 -89.99 8.50
C ASN A 24 -4.19 -89.00 7.44
N ASN A 25 -5.40 -88.47 7.63
CA ASN A 25 -6.01 -87.44 6.76
C ASN A 25 -5.77 -86.00 7.24
N LEU A 26 -5.14 -85.84 8.41
CA LEU A 26 -4.89 -84.57 9.11
C LEU A 26 -4.20 -83.51 8.23
N ALA A 27 -3.21 -83.92 7.43
CA ALA A 27 -2.44 -83.01 6.60
C ALA A 27 -3.30 -82.36 5.50
N THR A 28 -4.23 -83.12 4.91
CA THR A 28 -5.19 -82.65 3.90
C THR A 28 -6.26 -81.75 4.49
N ASP A 29 -6.78 -82.09 5.69
CA ASP A 29 -7.90 -81.36 6.31
C ASP A 29 -7.47 -80.04 6.97
N LEU A 30 -6.24 -79.95 7.47
CA LEU A 30 -5.70 -78.75 8.11
C LEU A 30 -4.86 -77.88 7.19
N ALA A 31 -4.52 -78.32 5.99
CA ALA A 31 -3.73 -77.52 5.04
C ALA A 31 -4.32 -76.10 4.80
N PRO A 32 -5.65 -75.91 4.63
CA PRO A 32 -6.23 -74.57 4.48
C PRO A 32 -6.07 -73.70 5.73
N ILE A 33 -6.25 -74.28 6.93
CA ILE A 33 -6.14 -73.58 8.21
C ILE A 33 -4.67 -73.21 8.50
N LEU A 34 -3.74 -74.12 8.24
CA LEU A 34 -2.30 -73.89 8.38
C LEU A 34 -1.80 -72.85 7.38
N SER A 35 -2.33 -72.81 6.16
CA SER A 35 -2.03 -71.78 5.17
C SER A 35 -2.57 -70.41 5.58
N LEU A 36 -3.82 -70.34 6.08
CA LEU A 36 -4.48 -69.09 6.43
C LEU A 36 -3.89 -68.45 7.69
N PHE A 37 -3.70 -69.24 8.75
CA PHE A 37 -3.24 -68.76 10.05
C PHE A 37 -1.72 -68.81 10.21
N GLY A 38 -1.03 -69.69 9.49
CA GLY A 38 0.40 -69.89 9.65
C GLY A 38 1.25 -68.76 9.07
N GLU A 39 0.89 -68.22 7.89
CA GLU A 39 1.72 -67.22 7.22
C GLU A 39 1.58 -65.82 7.84
N GLN A 40 0.36 -65.30 7.96
CA GLN A 40 0.12 -63.92 8.39
C GLN A 40 0.48 -63.67 9.87
N ILE A 41 0.10 -64.57 10.77
CA ILE A 41 0.43 -64.45 12.21
C ILE A 41 1.94 -64.50 12.40
N THR A 42 2.63 -65.35 11.63
CA THR A 42 4.09 -65.47 11.69
C THR A 42 4.79 -64.20 11.22
N LYS A 43 4.41 -63.66 10.06
CA LYS A 43 4.97 -62.41 9.54
C LYS A 43 4.72 -61.25 10.50
N GLN A 44 3.47 -61.10 10.97
CA GLN A 44 3.10 -60.05 11.91
C GLN A 44 3.90 -60.14 13.21
N TYR A 45 4.01 -61.33 13.81
CA TYR A 45 4.77 -61.53 15.04
C TYR A 45 6.25 -61.18 14.85
N LEU A 46 6.87 -61.63 13.75
CA LEU A 46 8.27 -61.33 13.44
C LEU A 46 8.52 -59.84 13.22
N SER A 47 7.63 -59.16 12.49
CA SER A 47 7.75 -57.73 12.17
C SER A 47 7.71 -56.80 13.40
N GLU A 48 7.25 -57.31 14.53
CA GLU A 48 7.10 -56.62 15.82
C GLU A 48 8.00 -57.22 16.93
N SER A 49 8.85 -58.20 16.59
CA SER A 49 9.77 -58.88 17.51
C SER A 49 11.09 -58.12 17.57
N ILE A 50 11.54 -57.79 18.78
CA ILE A 50 12.75 -56.97 18.98
C ILE A 50 13.66 -57.60 20.04
N GLN A 51 13.06 -58.22 21.06
CA GLN A 51 13.82 -58.77 22.16
C GLN A 51 14.11 -60.27 21.94
N PRO A 52 15.22 -60.80 22.48
CA PRO A 52 15.53 -62.24 22.39
C PRO A 52 14.42 -63.16 22.94
N ILE A 53 13.62 -62.68 23.90
CA ILE A 53 12.48 -63.42 24.43
C ILE A 53 11.36 -63.58 23.39
N ASP A 54 11.19 -62.64 22.46
CA ASP A 54 10.24 -62.76 21.36
C ASP A 54 10.66 -63.91 20.42
N TYR A 55 11.95 -63.98 20.07
CA TYR A 55 12.49 -65.06 19.22
C TYR A 55 12.36 -66.43 19.90
N PHE A 56 12.54 -66.47 21.22
CA PHE A 56 12.32 -67.68 22.02
C PHE A 56 10.86 -68.13 21.99
N ILE A 57 9.91 -67.22 22.23
CA ILE A 57 8.47 -67.52 22.16
C ILE A 57 8.06 -67.95 20.75
N PHE A 58 8.64 -67.32 19.72
CA PHE A 58 8.38 -67.66 18.33
C PHE A 58 8.80 -69.09 17.97
N ALA A 59 9.90 -69.57 18.54
CA ALA A 59 10.43 -70.92 18.30
C ALA A 59 9.66 -72.04 19.03
N LEU A 60 8.89 -71.73 20.07
CA LEU A 60 8.11 -72.71 20.83
C LEU A 60 6.85 -73.15 20.08
N ALA A 61 6.70 -74.46 19.86
CA ALA A 61 5.57 -75.07 19.13
C ALA A 61 5.22 -74.29 17.84
N PRO A 62 6.17 -74.21 16.89
CA PRO A 62 6.10 -73.30 15.76
C PRO A 62 4.96 -73.66 14.80
N ILE A 63 4.25 -72.64 14.34
CA ILE A 63 3.34 -72.71 13.18
C ILE A 63 3.98 -71.83 12.10
N GLY A 64 3.95 -72.25 10.82
CA GLY A 64 4.55 -71.47 9.74
C GLY A 64 6.08 -71.63 9.58
N ILE A 65 6.61 -72.84 9.79
CA ILE A 65 8.05 -73.16 9.66
C ILE A 65 8.61 -72.72 8.30
N LEU A 66 7.89 -73.01 7.21
CA LEU A 66 8.28 -72.60 5.85
C LEU A 66 8.33 -71.07 5.74
N THR A 67 7.34 -70.36 6.29
CA THR A 67 7.31 -68.90 6.30
C THR A 67 8.50 -68.32 7.05
N ALA A 68 8.90 -68.89 8.19
CA ALA A 68 10.07 -68.44 8.94
C ALA A 68 11.38 -68.61 8.12
N VAL A 69 11.57 -69.77 7.48
CA VAL A 69 12.73 -70.05 6.62
C VAL A 69 12.77 -69.10 5.42
N VAL A 70 11.65 -68.95 4.71
CA VAL A 70 11.53 -68.03 3.57
C VAL A 70 11.78 -66.58 4.01
N SER A 71 11.30 -66.18 5.19
CA SER A 71 11.51 -64.84 5.73
C SER A 71 12.99 -64.57 6.04
N ALA A 72 13.69 -65.51 6.67
CA ALA A 72 15.12 -65.38 6.93
C ALA A 72 15.94 -65.27 5.64
N ILE A 73 15.58 -66.04 4.59
CA ILE A 73 16.21 -65.96 3.27
C ILE A 73 15.90 -64.62 2.58
N ARG A 74 14.64 -64.14 2.64
CA ARG A 74 14.25 -62.84 2.06
C ARG A 74 15.04 -61.68 2.66
N VAL A 75 15.23 -61.67 3.99
CA VAL A 75 15.92 -60.57 4.67
C VAL A 75 17.44 -60.69 4.55
N CYS A 76 18.02 -61.84 4.93
CA CYS A 76 19.47 -62.00 5.08
C CYS A 76 20.16 -62.76 3.93
N GLY A 77 19.41 -63.37 3.01
CA GLY A 77 19.96 -64.21 1.96
C GLY A 77 20.67 -63.46 0.83
N SER A 78 21.68 -64.11 0.25
CA SER A 78 22.32 -63.68 -0.99
C SER A 78 21.32 -63.72 -2.16
N PRO A 79 21.55 -62.97 -3.26
CA PRO A 79 20.67 -63.00 -4.44
C PRO A 79 20.40 -64.42 -4.97
N SER A 80 21.38 -65.32 -4.87
CA SER A 80 21.26 -66.74 -5.23
C SER A 80 20.25 -67.49 -4.37
N LEU A 81 20.30 -67.30 -3.05
CA LEU A 81 19.36 -67.90 -2.11
C LEU A 81 17.94 -67.35 -2.29
N ARG A 82 17.80 -66.05 -2.58
CA ARG A 82 16.50 -65.45 -2.92
C ARG A 82 15.96 -65.99 -4.25
N ALA A 83 16.82 -66.30 -5.22
CA ALA A 83 16.41 -66.93 -6.47
C ALA A 83 15.84 -68.34 -6.26
N PHE A 84 16.40 -69.12 -5.34
CA PHE A 84 15.92 -70.47 -5.01
C PHE A 84 14.45 -70.47 -4.53
N ILE A 85 14.04 -69.45 -3.78
CA ILE A 85 12.65 -69.29 -3.33
C ILE A 85 11.76 -68.50 -4.32
N GLY A 86 12.26 -68.22 -5.53
CA GLY A 86 11.53 -67.48 -6.56
C GLY A 86 11.41 -65.97 -6.31
N ARG A 87 12.29 -65.38 -5.48
CA ARG A 87 12.27 -63.96 -5.07
C ARG A 87 13.55 -63.19 -5.45
N ALA A 88 14.25 -63.60 -6.50
CA ALA A 88 15.53 -63.00 -6.92
C ALA A 88 15.46 -61.48 -7.17
N GLN A 89 14.35 -61.00 -7.73
CA GLN A 89 14.12 -59.60 -8.10
C GLN A 89 13.40 -58.79 -7.01
N GLU A 90 13.20 -59.36 -5.83
CA GLU A 90 12.54 -58.65 -4.73
C GLU A 90 13.44 -57.52 -4.20
N GLY A 91 12.92 -56.29 -4.22
CA GLY A 91 13.61 -55.14 -3.65
C GLY A 91 13.79 -55.29 -2.14
N GLY A 92 14.93 -54.85 -1.61
CA GLY A 92 15.25 -54.99 -0.17
C GLY A 92 14.26 -54.29 0.77
N GLY A 93 13.51 -53.31 0.28
CA GLY A 93 12.41 -52.69 1.01
C GLY A 93 11.19 -53.60 1.17
N SER A 94 10.89 -54.48 0.18
CA SER A 94 9.71 -55.35 0.23
C SER A 94 9.79 -56.36 1.37
N ALA A 95 10.96 -56.97 1.54
CA ALA A 95 11.22 -57.86 2.67
C ALA A 95 11.19 -57.10 4.00
N GLU A 96 11.70 -55.86 4.03
CA GLU A 96 11.72 -55.02 5.23
C GLU A 96 10.32 -54.62 5.70
N ALA A 97 9.44 -54.18 4.78
CA ALA A 97 8.08 -53.77 5.08
C ALA A 97 7.26 -54.90 5.73
N GLU A 98 7.42 -56.13 5.26
CA GLU A 98 6.71 -57.30 5.78
C GLU A 98 7.31 -57.88 7.07
N LEU A 99 8.64 -57.83 7.26
CA LEU A 99 9.34 -58.72 8.20
C LEU A 99 10.21 -58.02 9.24
N CYS A 100 10.68 -56.79 9.00
CA CYS A 100 11.63 -56.10 9.88
C CYS A 100 10.91 -55.08 10.77
N SER A 101 11.40 -54.80 11.97
CA SER A 101 10.84 -53.77 12.86
C SER A 101 11.26 -52.33 12.50
N SER A 102 12.19 -52.17 11.55
CA SER A 102 12.85 -50.91 11.21
C SER A 102 12.05 -50.01 10.30
N THR A 103 12.24 -48.71 10.46
CA THR A 103 11.95 -47.73 9.41
C THR A 103 13.24 -47.34 8.70
N SER A 104 13.18 -47.12 7.40
CA SER A 104 14.32 -46.73 6.59
C SER A 104 13.92 -45.72 5.52
N ARG A 105 14.83 -45.42 4.60
CA ARG A 105 14.54 -44.55 3.46
C ARG A 105 13.42 -45.10 2.56
N ASP A 106 13.28 -46.42 2.50
CA ASP A 106 12.41 -47.10 1.53
C ASP A 106 11.09 -47.57 2.18
N VAL A 107 11.07 -47.77 3.50
CA VAL A 107 9.94 -48.28 4.27
C VAL A 107 9.66 -47.37 5.45
N CYS A 108 8.42 -46.88 5.52
CA CYS A 108 7.95 -46.02 6.60
C CYS A 108 6.57 -46.45 7.09
N GLU A 109 6.08 -45.81 8.14
CA GLU A 109 4.79 -46.12 8.77
C GLU A 109 3.86 -44.91 8.68
N LEU A 110 2.61 -45.13 8.25
CA LEU A 110 1.55 -44.12 8.21
C LEU A 110 0.28 -44.68 8.85
N TYR A 111 -0.55 -43.80 9.40
CA TYR A 111 -1.88 -44.16 9.85
C TYR A 111 -2.87 -44.16 8.68
N ASN A 112 -3.72 -45.19 8.60
CA ASN A 112 -4.83 -45.30 7.66
C ASN A 112 -6.00 -46.06 8.31
N ASN A 113 -7.22 -45.51 8.28
CA ASN A 113 -8.46 -46.21 8.65
C ASN A 113 -8.39 -47.08 9.92
N GLY A 114 -7.99 -46.49 11.05
CA GLY A 114 -7.99 -47.18 12.35
C GLY A 114 -6.75 -48.02 12.65
N GLY A 115 -5.74 -48.03 11.78
CA GLY A 115 -4.49 -48.77 12.01
C GLY A 115 -3.26 -48.08 11.44
N ILE A 116 -2.08 -48.56 11.83
CA ILE A 116 -0.80 -48.13 11.24
C ILE A 116 -0.41 -49.14 10.17
N ALA A 117 -0.19 -48.65 8.96
CA ALA A 117 0.25 -49.40 7.81
C ALA A 117 1.70 -49.07 7.48
N ARG A 118 2.46 -50.09 7.04
CA ARG A 118 3.79 -49.89 6.47
C ARG A 118 3.70 -49.67 4.99
N VAL A 119 4.37 -48.62 4.52
CA VAL A 119 4.25 -48.10 3.17
C VAL A 119 5.62 -47.90 2.55
N PHE A 120 5.69 -48.06 1.23
CA PHE A 120 6.87 -47.70 0.47
C PHE A 120 6.87 -46.21 0.18
N GLY A 121 8.00 -45.55 0.44
CA GLY A 121 8.18 -44.13 0.13
C GLY A 121 8.66 -43.32 1.32
N ARG A 122 8.55 -41.99 1.19
CA ARG A 122 9.02 -41.00 2.17
C ARG A 122 7.84 -40.17 2.68
N PRO A 123 7.11 -40.66 3.69
CA PRO A 123 5.97 -39.97 4.23
C PRO A 123 6.38 -38.74 5.04
N LYS A 124 5.51 -37.74 5.02
CA LYS A 124 5.66 -36.51 5.80
C LYS A 124 4.96 -36.71 7.15
N ILE A 125 5.72 -37.00 8.19
CA ILE A 125 5.23 -37.01 9.57
C ILE A 125 6.04 -36.00 10.36
N LEU A 126 5.35 -35.16 11.11
CA LEU A 126 5.95 -34.21 12.04
C LEU A 126 5.87 -34.75 13.47
N GLU A 127 7.03 -35.04 14.05
CA GLU A 127 7.18 -35.41 15.46
C GLU A 127 7.65 -34.19 16.26
N ILE A 128 6.86 -33.79 17.25
CA ILE A 128 7.17 -32.67 18.14
C ILE A 128 7.11 -33.09 19.60
N VAL A 129 7.94 -32.44 20.41
CA VAL A 129 7.92 -32.50 21.87
C VAL A 129 7.54 -31.11 22.38
N HIS A 130 6.44 -31.03 23.11
CA HIS A 130 6.00 -29.81 23.78
C HIS A 130 6.39 -29.85 25.26
N ASP A 131 7.16 -28.84 25.66
CA ASP A 131 7.57 -28.54 27.02
C ASP A 131 6.69 -27.41 27.59
N PRO A 132 5.88 -27.68 28.62
CA PRO A 132 4.98 -26.69 29.21
C PRO A 132 5.65 -25.68 30.18
N ILE A 133 6.94 -25.83 30.52
CA ILE A 133 7.63 -25.00 31.54
C ILE A 133 8.64 -24.04 30.92
N HIS A 134 9.49 -24.52 30.01
CA HIS A 134 10.51 -23.69 29.35
C HIS A 134 9.99 -23.22 28.00
N GLN A 135 9.22 -22.14 28.03
CA GLN A 135 8.63 -21.54 26.84
C GLN A 135 9.30 -20.19 26.54
N ASP A 136 10.05 -20.15 25.44
CA ASP A 136 10.63 -18.92 24.91
C ASP A 136 9.78 -18.41 23.73
N PHE A 137 9.01 -17.35 23.97
CA PHE A 137 8.08 -16.77 23.00
C PHE A 137 8.71 -15.68 22.12
N ASP A 138 9.94 -15.24 22.41
CA ASP A 138 10.62 -14.14 21.72
C ASP A 138 11.42 -14.65 20.50
N GLY A 139 10.71 -15.18 19.50
CA GLY A 139 11.36 -15.78 18.32
C GLY A 139 12.12 -17.08 18.63
N GLY A 140 11.92 -17.62 19.82
CA GLY A 140 12.49 -18.88 20.31
C GLY A 140 11.69 -20.12 19.94
N THR A 141 11.78 -21.16 20.78
CA THR A 141 11.14 -22.46 20.50
C THR A 141 9.69 -22.54 20.94
N ALA A 142 9.16 -21.56 21.69
CA ALA A 142 7.84 -21.60 22.31
C ALA A 142 7.56 -22.93 23.07
N GLY A 143 8.60 -23.57 23.60
CA GLY A 143 8.51 -24.90 24.22
C GLY A 143 8.28 -26.06 23.23
N ILE A 144 8.30 -25.84 21.92
CA ILE A 144 8.13 -26.87 20.89
C ILE A 144 9.48 -27.22 20.23
N HIS A 145 9.88 -28.47 20.43
CA HIS A 145 11.14 -29.05 19.99
C HIS A 145 10.88 -30.26 19.10
N THR A 146 11.83 -30.62 18.22
CA THR A 146 11.86 -32.00 17.67
C THR A 146 12.43 -32.94 18.73
N PHE A 147 12.07 -34.22 18.71
CA PHE A 147 12.59 -35.18 19.71
C PHE A 147 14.12 -35.17 19.75
N GLN A 148 14.77 -35.16 18.59
CA GLN A 148 16.23 -35.05 18.46
C GLN A 148 16.80 -33.78 19.12
N SER A 149 16.17 -32.62 18.91
CA SER A 149 16.62 -31.38 19.55
C SER A 149 16.33 -31.33 21.05
N TYR A 150 15.26 -32.01 21.51
CA TYR A 150 14.86 -32.02 22.89
C TYR A 150 15.80 -32.85 23.76
N ILE A 151 16.18 -34.06 23.32
CA ILE A 151 17.13 -34.91 24.08
C ILE A 151 18.54 -34.30 24.19
N LEU A 152 18.88 -33.37 23.30
CA LEU A 152 20.14 -32.61 23.37
C LEU A 152 20.05 -31.43 24.35
N HIS A 153 18.84 -30.94 24.60
CA HIS A 153 18.56 -29.87 25.56
C HIS A 153 18.72 -30.40 27.00
N ASP A 154 19.10 -29.52 27.93
CA ASP A 154 19.49 -29.93 29.29
C ASP A 154 18.36 -30.68 30.02
N ARG A 155 17.12 -30.20 29.88
CA ARG A 155 15.96 -30.90 30.43
C ARG A 155 15.65 -32.23 29.75
N GLY A 156 15.88 -32.36 28.44
CA GLY A 156 15.70 -33.64 27.77
C GLY A 156 16.64 -34.72 28.30
N LYS A 157 17.89 -34.35 28.65
CA LYS A 157 18.84 -35.23 29.34
C LYS A 157 18.42 -35.57 30.78
N GLU A 158 17.68 -34.66 31.43
CA GLU A 158 17.11 -34.92 32.74
C GLU A 158 15.91 -35.88 32.66
N GLU A 159 15.03 -35.74 31.67
CA GLU A 159 13.82 -36.57 31.52
C GLU A 159 14.07 -37.95 30.88
N TRP A 160 14.99 -38.02 29.90
CA TRP A 160 15.23 -39.20 29.08
C TRP A 160 16.66 -39.73 29.25
N ASN A 161 16.79 -41.04 29.47
CA ASN A 161 18.06 -41.74 29.48
C ASN A 161 18.16 -42.66 28.26
N ALA A 162 19.27 -42.55 27.51
CA ALA A 162 19.64 -43.55 26.51
C ALA A 162 20.29 -44.76 27.20
N GLU A 163 20.03 -45.99 26.73
CA GLU A 163 20.69 -47.19 27.28
C GLU A 163 22.17 -47.31 26.89
N ASP A 164 22.59 -46.73 25.75
CA ASP A 164 23.97 -46.76 25.24
C ASP A 164 24.48 -45.34 24.89
N ASP A 165 25.59 -44.90 25.50
CA ASP A 165 26.19 -43.56 25.34
C ASP A 165 27.34 -43.51 24.30
N THR A 166 27.69 -44.63 23.68
CA THR A 166 28.97 -44.80 22.95
C THR A 166 28.95 -44.45 21.46
N GLU A 167 27.77 -44.31 20.82
CA GLU A 167 27.65 -43.98 19.40
C GLU A 167 27.00 -42.60 19.15
N LYS A 168 27.52 -41.88 18.14
CA LYS A 168 26.94 -40.64 17.58
C LYS A 168 25.42 -40.84 17.44
N GLN A 169 24.62 -39.89 17.95
CA GLN A 169 23.15 -39.94 18.04
C GLN A 169 22.47 -40.08 16.67
N GLN A 170 22.52 -41.26 16.08
CA GLN A 170 21.85 -41.59 14.84
C GLN A 170 20.43 -42.06 15.18
N LEU A 171 19.44 -41.23 14.86
CA LEU A 171 18.02 -41.57 14.90
C LEU A 171 17.58 -42.09 13.54
N ALA A 172 16.56 -42.95 13.52
CA ALA A 172 15.93 -43.40 12.27
C ALA A 172 15.33 -42.21 11.50
N PRO A 173 15.36 -42.22 10.15
CA PRO A 173 14.90 -41.12 9.30
C PRO A 173 13.43 -40.73 9.52
N SER A 174 12.58 -41.69 9.87
CA SER A 174 11.16 -41.49 10.17
C SER A 174 10.78 -42.19 11.48
N PRO A 175 9.85 -41.64 12.28
CA PRO A 175 9.46 -42.22 13.55
C PRO A 175 8.74 -43.56 13.38
N ASN A 176 8.96 -44.48 14.33
CA ASN A 176 8.27 -45.77 14.39
C ASN A 176 6.93 -45.62 15.10
N LEU A 177 5.85 -45.40 14.35
CA LEU A 177 4.51 -45.25 14.91
C LEU A 177 4.02 -46.55 15.56
N SER A 178 4.29 -47.71 14.96
CA SER A 178 3.84 -49.02 15.44
C SER A 178 4.42 -49.36 16.82
N LEU A 179 5.72 -49.08 17.01
CA LEU A 179 6.45 -49.40 18.22
C LEU A 179 6.16 -48.44 19.37
N ASN A 180 5.92 -47.16 19.07
CA ASN A 180 5.72 -46.11 20.07
C ASN A 180 4.25 -45.88 20.44
N ILE A 181 3.33 -46.01 19.48
CA ILE A 181 1.90 -45.72 19.68
C ILE A 181 1.02 -46.93 19.32
N GLY A 182 1.33 -47.59 18.21
CA GLY A 182 0.46 -48.57 17.57
C GLY A 182 0.17 -49.82 18.37
N ILE A 183 1.14 -50.28 19.16
CA ILE A 183 1.05 -51.52 19.93
C ILE A 183 1.23 -51.20 21.41
N LYS A 184 0.18 -51.41 22.20
CA LYS A 184 0.27 -51.29 23.66
C LYS A 184 1.03 -52.49 24.24
N ARG A 185 2.31 -52.29 24.57
CA ARG A 185 3.17 -53.36 25.09
C ARG A 185 2.69 -53.88 26.44
N LYS A 186 2.51 -55.20 26.54
CA LYS A 186 2.29 -55.88 27.82
C LYS A 186 3.57 -55.88 28.65
N SER A 187 3.43 -56.03 29.97
CA SER A 187 4.59 -56.07 30.86
C SER A 187 5.51 -57.26 30.54
N ARG A 188 6.82 -57.10 30.80
CA ARG A 188 7.82 -58.17 30.59
C ARG A 188 7.45 -59.48 31.32
N THR A 189 6.69 -59.39 32.40
CA THR A 189 6.17 -60.54 33.14
C THR A 189 5.20 -61.38 32.31
N VAL A 190 4.35 -60.76 31.48
CA VAL A 190 3.42 -61.48 30.60
C VAL A 190 4.19 -62.26 29.54
N PHE A 191 5.20 -61.66 28.92
CA PHE A 191 6.07 -62.36 27.96
C PHE A 191 6.78 -63.57 28.61
N ARG A 192 7.34 -63.40 29.82
CA ARG A 192 7.94 -64.51 30.57
C ARG A 192 6.92 -65.60 30.92
N ALA A 193 5.69 -65.23 31.28
CA ALA A 193 4.63 -66.19 31.59
C ALA A 193 4.20 -67.00 30.34
N VAL A 194 4.10 -66.35 29.18
CA VAL A 194 3.78 -67.05 27.91
C VAL A 194 4.94 -67.95 27.49
N ALA A 195 6.20 -67.50 27.62
CA ALA A 195 7.36 -68.33 27.37
C ALA A 195 7.37 -69.57 28.28
N LEU A 196 7.10 -69.40 29.58
CA LEU A 196 6.99 -70.52 30.53
C LEU A 196 5.86 -71.48 30.14
N MET A 197 4.67 -70.95 29.83
CA MET A 197 3.53 -71.75 29.37
C MET A 197 3.89 -72.59 28.15
N GLY A 198 4.53 -71.98 27.14
CA GLY A 198 4.95 -72.70 25.93
C GLY A 198 6.00 -73.77 26.20
N THR A 199 6.98 -73.51 27.07
CA THR A 199 7.97 -74.52 27.46
C THR A 199 7.32 -75.70 28.18
N LEU A 200 6.39 -75.44 29.12
CA LEU A 200 5.67 -76.50 29.84
C LEU A 200 4.80 -77.34 28.89
N LEU A 201 4.14 -76.68 27.93
CA LEU A 201 3.32 -77.35 26.92
C LEU A 201 4.17 -78.26 26.04
N GLN A 202 5.30 -77.78 25.52
CA GLN A 202 6.16 -78.56 24.63
C GLN A 202 6.87 -79.71 25.36
N VAL A 203 7.37 -79.48 26.58
CA VAL A 203 7.94 -80.55 27.43
C VAL A 203 6.86 -81.57 27.80
N GLY A 204 5.64 -81.13 28.08
CA GLY A 204 4.49 -81.99 28.37
C GLY A 204 4.15 -82.93 27.21
N VAL A 205 4.14 -82.44 25.96
CA VAL A 205 3.91 -83.28 24.77
C VAL A 205 5.03 -84.31 24.59
N LEU A 206 6.30 -83.92 24.79
CA LEU A 206 7.43 -84.85 24.69
C LEU A 206 7.41 -85.92 25.81
N ALA A 207 7.06 -85.52 27.04
CA ALA A 207 6.89 -86.46 28.15
C ALA A 207 5.71 -87.42 27.89
N PHE A 208 4.59 -86.91 27.37
CA PHE A 208 3.46 -87.73 26.96
C PHE A 208 3.85 -88.72 25.86
N ALA A 209 4.63 -88.30 24.86
CA ALA A 209 5.17 -89.19 23.84
C ALA A 209 6.01 -90.34 24.45
N ALA A 210 6.88 -90.02 25.41
CA ALA A 210 7.70 -91.02 26.10
C ALA A 210 6.85 -91.98 26.95
N ILE A 211 5.85 -91.47 27.68
CA ILE A 211 4.94 -92.28 28.51
C ILE A 211 4.10 -93.22 27.64
N VAL A 212 3.50 -92.71 26.57
CA VAL A 212 2.68 -93.50 25.63
C VAL A 212 3.51 -94.61 24.98
N THR A 213 4.76 -94.31 24.60
CA THR A 213 5.63 -95.27 23.91
C THR A 213 6.22 -96.32 24.84
N TYR A 214 6.79 -95.90 25.98
CA TYR A 214 7.58 -96.80 26.83
C TYR A 214 6.81 -97.38 28.02
N HIS A 215 5.84 -96.65 28.57
CA HIS A 215 5.14 -97.06 29.80
C HIS A 215 3.74 -97.60 29.52
N LEU A 216 2.97 -96.98 28.62
CA LEU A 216 1.59 -97.39 28.31
C LEU A 216 1.49 -98.32 27.08
N GLN A 217 2.52 -98.32 26.22
CA GLN A 217 2.63 -99.17 25.02
C GLN A 217 1.36 -99.19 24.15
N TRP A 218 0.79 -98.02 23.86
CA TRP A 218 -0.39 -97.96 22.98
C TRP A 218 -0.07 -98.42 21.56
N GLU A 219 -0.92 -99.29 21.02
CA GLU A 219 -0.77 -99.85 19.66
C GLU A 219 -1.20 -98.83 18.59
N LYS A 220 -0.51 -98.86 17.46
CA LYS A 220 -0.81 -98.07 16.25
C LYS A 220 -1.08 -99.03 15.09
N GLU A 221 -2.21 -98.88 14.40
CA GLU A 221 -2.62 -99.78 13.29
C GLU A 221 -2.50 -101.29 13.66
N GLY A 222 -2.78 -101.64 14.92
CA GLY A 222 -2.71 -103.02 15.43
C GLY A 222 -1.30 -103.55 15.75
N GLY A 223 -0.28 -102.70 15.88
CA GLY A 223 1.09 -103.08 16.25
C GLY A 223 1.80 -102.11 17.20
N GLN A 224 2.95 -102.52 17.75
CA GLN A 224 3.75 -101.65 18.65
C GLN A 224 4.39 -100.47 17.87
N PRO A 225 4.43 -99.27 18.47
CA PRO A 225 5.07 -98.10 17.86
C PRO A 225 6.56 -98.35 17.63
N ALA A 226 7.09 -97.83 16.52
CA ALA A 226 8.48 -98.07 16.15
C ALA A 226 9.45 -97.50 17.22
N SER A 227 10.46 -98.29 17.63
CA SER A 227 11.39 -97.92 18.70
C SER A 227 12.18 -96.63 18.43
N TYR A 228 12.36 -96.27 17.16
CA TYR A 228 13.01 -95.03 16.75
C TYR A 228 12.12 -93.79 16.87
N ALA A 229 10.79 -93.94 16.98
CA ALA A 229 9.83 -92.86 16.77
C ALA A 229 9.88 -91.81 17.88
N CYS A 230 9.91 -92.23 19.15
CA CYS A 230 10.03 -91.33 20.29
C CYS A 230 11.37 -90.55 20.31
N PRO A 231 12.56 -91.17 20.20
CA PRO A 231 13.82 -90.42 20.20
C PRO A 231 13.96 -89.47 19.00
N LEU A 232 13.51 -89.87 17.79
CA LEU A 232 13.48 -88.96 16.63
C LEU A 232 12.53 -87.78 16.86
N THR A 233 11.37 -87.98 17.49
CA THR A 233 10.47 -86.87 17.82
C THR A 233 11.11 -85.85 18.77
N ILE A 234 11.83 -86.32 19.81
CA ILE A 234 12.52 -85.44 20.76
C ILE A 234 13.66 -84.68 20.06
N ILE A 235 14.55 -85.39 19.36
CA ILE A 235 15.69 -84.79 18.66
C ILE A 235 15.20 -83.80 17.59
N GLY A 236 14.21 -84.18 16.81
CA GLY A 236 13.61 -83.34 15.77
C GLY A 236 12.99 -82.07 16.34
N THR A 237 12.26 -82.17 17.46
CA THR A 237 11.66 -81.00 18.14
C THR A 237 12.73 -80.02 18.63
N VAL A 238 13.83 -80.51 19.22
CA VAL A 238 14.92 -79.65 19.70
C VAL A 238 15.65 -78.97 18.54
N LEU A 239 15.98 -79.72 17.48
CA LEU A 239 16.61 -79.16 16.28
C LEU A 239 15.71 -78.12 15.60
N LEU A 240 14.42 -78.39 15.52
CA LEU A 240 13.44 -77.47 14.94
C LEU A 240 13.35 -76.17 15.76
N PHE A 241 13.29 -76.28 17.10
CA PHE A 241 13.30 -75.13 18.00
C PHE A 241 14.56 -74.28 17.81
N CYS A 242 15.75 -74.90 17.82
CA CYS A 242 17.02 -74.19 17.62
C CYS A 242 17.10 -73.52 16.24
N GLY A 243 16.69 -74.21 15.18
CA GLY A 243 16.71 -73.67 13.82
C GLY A 243 15.79 -72.45 13.66
N ILE A 244 14.56 -72.52 14.18
CA ILE A 244 13.60 -71.41 14.10
C ILE A 244 14.02 -70.23 14.96
N PHE A 245 14.59 -70.48 16.14
CA PHE A 245 15.17 -69.44 16.97
C PHE A 245 16.29 -68.69 16.21
N LEU A 246 17.19 -69.42 15.55
CA LEU A 246 18.25 -68.81 14.72
C LEU A 246 17.69 -68.03 13.53
N CYS A 247 16.64 -68.54 12.86
CA CYS A 247 15.96 -67.81 11.78
C CYS A 247 15.37 -66.48 12.27
N ALA A 248 14.68 -66.47 13.42
CA ALA A 248 14.11 -65.25 13.99
C ALA A 248 15.19 -64.29 14.50
N TYR A 249 16.25 -64.81 15.13
CA TYR A 249 17.40 -64.03 15.58
C TYR A 249 18.13 -63.35 14.42
N LEU A 250 18.32 -64.04 13.29
CA LEU A 250 18.92 -63.47 12.08
C LEU A 250 18.11 -62.29 11.52
N ILE A 251 16.78 -62.40 11.53
CA ILE A 251 15.89 -61.31 11.11
C ILE A 251 16.03 -60.14 12.09
N GLY A 252 16.05 -60.40 13.40
CA GLY A 252 16.26 -59.39 14.43
C GLY A 252 17.60 -58.65 14.34
N GLU A 253 18.70 -59.36 14.06
CA GLU A 253 20.03 -58.76 13.88
C GLU A 253 20.13 -57.86 12.63
N SER A 254 19.22 -58.02 11.67
CA SER A 254 19.16 -57.15 10.48
C SER A 254 18.65 -55.74 10.82
N THR A 255 18.03 -55.56 11.98
CA THR A 255 17.57 -54.28 12.51
C THR A 255 18.44 -53.83 13.70
N GLY A 256 18.53 -52.52 13.87
CA GLY A 256 19.16 -51.90 15.03
C GLY A 256 18.12 -51.05 15.74
N GLU A 257 17.92 -51.30 17.02
CA GLU A 257 17.00 -50.53 17.86
C GLU A 257 17.76 -49.78 18.95
N ARG A 258 17.30 -48.57 19.25
CA ARG A 258 17.78 -47.79 20.39
C ARG A 258 16.59 -47.43 21.28
N PHE A 259 16.78 -47.62 22.58
CA PHE A 259 15.78 -47.37 23.60
C PHE A 259 16.12 -46.10 24.38
N PHE A 260 15.14 -45.20 24.46
CA PHE A 260 15.17 -44.06 25.35
C PHE A 260 14.14 -44.30 26.44
N ASN A 261 14.61 -44.49 27.67
CA ASN A 261 13.74 -44.73 28.82
C ASN A 261 13.46 -43.42 29.54
N ARG A 262 12.18 -43.15 29.77
CA ARG A 262 11.75 -41.99 30.54
C ARG A 262 11.95 -42.25 32.03
N LYS A 263 12.57 -41.33 32.76
CA LYS A 263 12.74 -41.47 34.21
C LYS A 263 11.37 -41.50 34.88
N THR A 264 11.12 -42.48 35.75
CA THR A 264 9.82 -42.65 36.42
C THR A 264 9.62 -41.53 37.43
N ILE A 265 8.77 -40.56 37.09
CA ILE A 265 8.42 -39.43 37.95
C ILE A 265 7.08 -39.73 38.64
N LYS A 266 6.93 -39.36 39.92
CA LYS A 266 5.72 -39.62 40.71
C LYS A 266 4.48 -39.01 40.04
N HIS A 267 3.33 -39.69 40.15
CA HIS A 267 2.05 -39.26 39.56
C HIS A 267 1.63 -37.81 39.88
N SER A 268 2.13 -37.21 40.96
CA SER A 268 1.87 -35.82 41.34
C SER A 268 2.50 -34.76 40.43
N GLN A 269 3.43 -35.13 39.55
CA GLN A 269 4.19 -34.22 38.65
C GLN A 269 3.82 -34.39 37.16
N ARG A 270 2.61 -34.90 36.85
CA ARG A 270 2.18 -35.10 35.45
C ARG A 270 2.08 -33.83 34.61
N SER A 271 1.76 -32.68 35.21
CA SER A 271 1.69 -31.39 34.50
C SER A 271 3.05 -30.82 34.11
N THR A 272 4.14 -31.34 34.69
CA THR A 272 5.52 -30.91 34.40
C THR A 272 6.24 -31.85 33.44
N LEU A 273 5.56 -32.81 32.82
CA LEU A 273 6.19 -33.71 31.84
C LEU A 273 6.09 -33.13 30.44
N SER A 274 7.14 -33.30 29.64
CA SER A 274 7.07 -33.06 28.21
C SER A 274 6.09 -34.02 27.51
N THR A 275 5.52 -33.60 26.39
CA THR A 275 4.50 -34.37 25.66
C THR A 275 4.92 -34.52 24.21
N ILE A 276 4.88 -35.74 23.69
CA ILE A 276 5.21 -36.04 22.31
C ILE A 276 3.93 -36.08 21.49
N TYR A 277 3.90 -35.35 20.38
CA TYR A 277 2.82 -35.37 19.40
C TYR A 277 3.38 -35.86 18.05
N TRP A 278 2.62 -36.74 17.41
CA TRP A 278 2.87 -37.20 16.04
C TRP A 278 1.75 -36.70 15.16
N VAL A 279 2.11 -35.92 14.14
CA VAL A 279 1.17 -35.27 13.22
C VAL A 279 1.45 -35.70 11.79
N GLN A 280 0.45 -36.29 11.17
CA GLN A 280 0.43 -36.68 9.76
C GLN A 280 -0.62 -35.81 9.05
N PRO A 281 -0.23 -35.00 8.05
CA PRO A 281 -1.17 -34.24 7.25
C PRO A 281 -2.00 -35.18 6.37
N GLY A 282 -3.29 -34.89 6.26
CA GLY A 282 -4.23 -35.66 5.44
C GLY A 282 -4.02 -35.46 3.95
N GLY A 283 -4.52 -36.41 3.15
CA GLY A 283 -4.44 -36.35 1.69
C GLY A 283 -3.07 -36.72 1.13
N GLN A 284 -2.19 -37.32 1.95
CA GLN A 284 -0.90 -37.81 1.49
C GLN A 284 -1.08 -38.99 0.54
N ILE A 285 -0.57 -38.86 -0.68
CA ILE A 285 -0.63 -39.92 -1.71
C ILE A 285 0.72 -40.62 -1.79
N LEU A 286 0.75 -41.93 -1.51
CA LEU A 286 1.92 -42.79 -1.69
C LEU A 286 1.52 -44.01 -2.52
N GLY A 287 2.13 -44.13 -3.72
CA GLY A 287 1.68 -45.12 -4.70
C GLY A 287 0.22 -44.88 -5.08
N ASP A 288 -0.62 -45.91 -4.97
CA ASP A 288 -2.05 -45.86 -5.28
C ASP A 288 -2.94 -45.60 -4.05
N GLN A 289 -2.36 -45.32 -2.89
CA GLN A 289 -3.09 -45.14 -1.63
C GLN A 289 -3.05 -43.67 -1.16
N MET A 290 -4.19 -43.19 -0.66
CA MET A 290 -4.34 -41.92 0.05
C MET A 290 -4.47 -42.18 1.55
N PHE A 291 -3.77 -41.37 2.36
CA PHE A 291 -3.73 -41.50 3.81
C PHE A 291 -4.47 -40.36 4.51
N ASP A 292 -5.22 -40.70 5.55
CA ASP A 292 -6.02 -39.77 6.35
C ASP A 292 -5.15 -38.85 7.23
N SER A 293 -5.73 -37.75 7.73
CA SER A 293 -5.09 -36.92 8.74
C SER A 293 -5.00 -37.67 10.07
N PHE A 294 -3.84 -37.64 10.71
CA PHE A 294 -3.63 -38.33 11.98
C PHE A 294 -2.87 -37.45 12.98
N CYS A 295 -3.41 -37.34 14.19
CA CYS A 295 -2.70 -36.76 15.32
C CYS A 295 -2.95 -37.61 16.57
N SER A 296 -1.87 -38.03 17.23
CA SER A 296 -1.92 -38.68 18.53
C SER A 296 -0.82 -38.14 19.45
N SER A 297 -1.00 -38.32 20.75
CA SER A 297 -0.04 -37.84 21.76
C SER A 297 0.08 -38.81 22.92
N ASP A 298 1.21 -38.77 23.60
CA ASP A 298 1.44 -39.54 24.82
C ASP A 298 0.86 -38.87 26.08
N TYR A 299 0.14 -37.75 25.96
CA TYR A 299 -0.39 -37.02 27.13
C TYR A 299 -1.35 -37.85 27.99
N LYS A 300 -2.24 -38.65 27.36
CA LYS A 300 -3.20 -39.51 28.08
C LYS A 300 -2.49 -40.64 28.83
N GLU A 301 -1.55 -41.31 28.16
CA GLU A 301 -0.76 -42.43 28.65
C GLU A 301 0.73 -42.14 28.38
N PRO A 302 1.48 -41.56 29.35
CA PRO A 302 2.84 -41.08 29.10
C PRO A 302 3.76 -42.22 28.70
N LEU A 303 4.44 -42.02 27.57
CA LEU A 303 5.32 -43.03 26.98
C LEU A 303 6.50 -43.28 27.91
N GLN A 304 6.62 -44.51 28.40
CA GLN A 304 7.72 -44.89 29.31
C GLN A 304 9.02 -45.17 28.56
N GLN A 305 8.93 -45.64 27.32
CA GLN A 305 10.06 -46.03 26.50
C GLN A 305 9.79 -45.59 25.06
N TYR A 306 10.67 -44.75 24.52
CA TYR A 306 10.68 -44.38 23.11
C TYR A 306 11.68 -45.26 22.36
N VAL A 307 11.24 -45.85 21.25
CA VAL A 307 12.02 -46.78 20.43
C VAL A 307 12.22 -46.18 19.05
N THR A 308 13.46 -46.08 18.62
CA THR A 308 13.84 -45.78 17.24
C THR A 308 14.55 -47.00 16.67
N SER A 309 14.15 -47.44 15.47
CA SER A 309 14.72 -48.60 14.80
C SER A 309 15.10 -48.30 13.37
N TRP A 310 16.30 -48.71 12.96
CA TRP A 310 16.82 -48.54 11.61
C TRP A 310 17.38 -49.85 11.06
N LYS A 311 17.47 -49.94 9.74
CA LYS A 311 18.07 -51.10 9.07
C LYS A 311 19.59 -51.07 9.20
N LYS A 312 20.19 -52.13 9.74
CA LYS A 312 21.66 -52.31 9.72
C LYS A 312 22.07 -52.88 8.36
N LYS A 313 23.24 -52.48 7.87
CA LYS A 313 23.84 -53.14 6.71
C LYS A 313 24.32 -54.51 7.18
N SER A 314 23.52 -55.54 6.93
CA SER A 314 23.80 -56.90 7.41
C SER A 314 25.16 -57.38 6.92
N ASN A 315 26.08 -57.62 7.85
CA ASN A 315 27.30 -58.43 7.66
C ASN A 315 27.07 -59.87 8.14
N SER A 316 25.81 -60.35 8.14
CA SER A 316 25.48 -61.71 8.56
C SER A 316 26.28 -62.70 7.70
N SER A 317 27.03 -63.59 8.35
CA SER A 317 27.72 -64.66 7.64
C SER A 317 26.70 -65.56 6.95
N GLU A 318 26.81 -65.70 5.62
CA GLU A 318 25.97 -66.59 4.81
C GLU A 318 25.97 -68.03 5.38
N LEU A 319 27.07 -68.40 6.04
CA LEU A 319 27.19 -69.63 6.83
C LEU A 319 26.12 -69.75 7.92
N LEU A 320 25.87 -68.69 8.72
CA LEU A 320 24.87 -68.75 9.79
C LEU A 320 23.46 -68.93 9.24
N LEU A 321 23.13 -68.28 8.12
CA LEU A 321 21.84 -68.47 7.44
C LEU A 321 21.66 -69.92 6.95
N TRP A 322 22.67 -70.49 6.29
CA TRP A 322 22.63 -71.91 5.87
C TRP A 322 22.49 -72.86 7.06
N THR A 323 23.17 -72.58 8.19
CA THR A 323 23.01 -73.39 9.40
C THR A 323 21.59 -73.30 9.97
N ALA A 324 20.98 -72.10 10.01
CA ALA A 324 19.61 -71.92 10.50
C ALA A 324 18.57 -72.62 9.61
N VAL A 325 18.68 -72.46 8.28
CA VAL A 325 17.79 -73.11 7.31
C VAL A 325 17.98 -74.64 7.34
N GLY A 326 19.22 -75.11 7.31
CA GLY A 326 19.54 -76.54 7.33
C GLY A 326 19.10 -77.25 8.61
N THR A 327 19.32 -76.64 9.78
CA THR A 327 18.87 -77.18 11.07
C THR A 327 17.35 -77.20 11.18
N THR A 328 16.65 -76.16 10.69
CA THR A 328 15.18 -76.10 10.67
C THR A 328 14.56 -77.20 9.79
N ILE A 329 15.03 -77.34 8.54
CA ILE A 329 14.49 -78.33 7.59
C ILE A 329 14.78 -79.76 8.07
N SER A 330 16.00 -80.01 8.54
CA SER A 330 16.37 -81.33 9.08
C SER A 330 15.59 -81.67 10.35
N GLY A 331 15.43 -80.69 11.26
CA GLY A 331 14.63 -80.85 12.47
C GLY A 331 13.17 -81.16 12.16
N PHE A 332 12.55 -80.44 11.21
CA PHE A 332 11.19 -80.71 10.77
C PHE A 332 11.03 -82.12 10.17
N ALA A 333 11.93 -82.53 9.26
CA ALA A 333 11.86 -83.86 8.66
C ALA A 333 12.00 -84.97 9.71
N ILE A 334 12.97 -84.85 10.62
CA ILE A 334 13.20 -85.80 11.71
C ILE A 334 11.99 -85.87 12.66
N GLN A 335 11.44 -84.71 13.04
CA GLN A 335 10.27 -84.64 13.91
C GLN A 335 9.04 -85.24 13.23
N PHE A 336 8.83 -84.95 11.94
CA PHE A 336 7.69 -85.47 11.17
C PHE A 336 7.76 -86.99 11.03
N THR A 337 8.92 -87.56 10.71
CA THR A 337 9.13 -89.01 10.67
C THR A 337 8.91 -89.64 12.04
N GLY A 338 9.37 -89.00 13.12
CA GLY A 338 9.14 -89.45 14.50
C GLY A 338 7.65 -89.46 14.86
N LEU A 339 6.93 -88.35 14.63
CA LEU A 339 5.51 -88.23 14.92
C LEU A 339 4.66 -89.21 14.09
N ARG A 340 5.04 -89.44 12.82
CA ARG A 340 4.40 -90.46 11.98
C ARG A 340 4.63 -91.88 12.51
N GLY A 341 5.67 -92.14 13.28
CA GLY A 341 5.91 -93.43 13.92
C GLY A 341 5.22 -93.62 15.28
N LEU A 342 4.61 -92.58 15.85
CA LEU A 342 3.95 -92.58 17.16
C LEU A 342 2.42 -92.72 17.04
N HIS A 343 1.78 -93.07 18.16
CA HIS A 343 0.32 -93.11 18.29
C HIS A 343 -0.30 -91.75 17.94
N SER A 344 -1.42 -91.75 17.21
CA SER A 344 -2.14 -90.57 16.70
C SER A 344 -2.45 -89.52 17.78
N ALA A 345 -2.77 -89.94 19.01
CA ALA A 345 -2.97 -89.05 20.16
C ALA A 345 -1.79 -88.09 20.44
N VAL A 346 -0.54 -88.51 20.21
CA VAL A 346 0.64 -87.65 20.42
C VAL A 346 0.73 -86.57 19.35
N ALA A 347 0.47 -86.93 18.09
CA ALA A 347 0.41 -85.96 16.99
C ALA A 347 -0.70 -84.91 17.21
N MET A 348 -1.84 -85.34 17.75
CA MET A 348 -2.94 -84.46 18.14
C MET A 348 -2.58 -83.53 19.31
N ALA A 349 -1.87 -84.04 20.31
CA ALA A 349 -1.35 -83.21 21.40
C ALA A 349 -0.34 -82.16 20.90
N GLN A 350 0.56 -82.53 19.97
CA GLN A 350 1.50 -81.60 19.35
C GLN A 350 0.76 -80.53 18.51
N LEU A 351 -0.28 -80.91 17.77
CA LEU A 351 -1.10 -79.96 17.02
C LEU A 351 -1.86 -78.99 17.93
N GLY A 352 -2.47 -79.49 19.00
CA GLY A 352 -3.10 -78.66 20.03
C GLY A 352 -2.11 -77.68 20.66
N ALA A 353 -0.88 -78.13 20.93
CA ALA A 353 0.17 -77.27 21.44
C ALA A 353 0.56 -76.14 20.48
N MET A 354 0.70 -76.45 19.19
CA MET A 354 0.98 -75.46 18.14
C MET A 354 -0.13 -74.42 17.99
N LEU A 355 -1.40 -74.84 18.02
CA LEU A 355 -2.55 -73.93 17.92
C LEU A 355 -2.66 -73.03 19.16
N LEU A 356 -2.50 -73.56 20.37
CA LEU A 356 -2.52 -72.79 21.61
C LEU A 356 -1.38 -71.76 21.64
N MET A 357 -0.17 -72.14 21.22
CA MET A 357 0.95 -71.20 21.14
C MET A 357 0.79 -70.18 20.02
N SER A 358 0.17 -70.52 18.89
CA SER A 358 -0.22 -69.56 17.86
C SER A 358 -1.21 -68.51 18.42
N ALA A 359 -2.25 -68.96 19.14
CA ALA A 359 -3.21 -68.07 19.78
C ALA A 359 -2.55 -67.19 20.85
N ALA A 360 -1.63 -67.73 21.65
CA ALA A 360 -0.88 -66.97 22.64
C ALA A 360 0.01 -65.90 22.00
N ARG A 361 0.69 -66.23 20.87
CA ARG A 361 1.47 -65.27 20.08
C ARG A 361 0.59 -64.14 19.53
N ALA A 362 -0.57 -64.46 18.97
CA ALA A 362 -1.53 -63.47 18.50
C ALA A 362 -2.06 -62.59 19.65
N ALA A 363 -2.37 -63.18 20.81
CA ALA A 363 -2.88 -62.46 21.98
C ALA A 363 -1.86 -61.45 22.55
N LEU A 364 -0.56 -61.73 22.49
CA LEU A 364 0.49 -60.79 22.91
C LEU A 364 0.50 -59.49 22.07
N ARG A 365 -0.03 -59.53 20.84
CA ARG A 365 0.03 -58.43 19.86
C ARG A 365 -1.35 -57.91 19.41
N MET A 366 -2.42 -58.30 20.12
CA MET A 366 -3.81 -57.98 19.75
C MET A 366 -4.23 -56.53 20.11
N GLN A 367 -3.57 -55.88 21.07
CA GLN A 367 -3.94 -54.52 21.49
C GLN A 367 -3.32 -53.45 20.57
N ARG A 368 -4.07 -53.11 19.52
CA ARG A 368 -3.74 -52.06 18.57
C ARG A 368 -4.41 -50.73 18.89
N LEU A 369 -3.87 -49.68 18.30
CA LEU A 369 -4.47 -48.35 18.27
C LEU A 369 -5.92 -48.43 17.82
N LYS A 370 -6.81 -47.74 18.53
CA LYS A 370 -8.22 -47.66 18.14
C LYS A 370 -8.47 -46.37 17.35
N PRO A 371 -9.53 -46.30 16.52
CA PRO A 371 -9.90 -45.06 15.84
C PRO A 371 -10.12 -43.87 16.81
N GLU A 372 -10.62 -44.13 18.02
CA GLU A 372 -10.84 -43.12 19.08
C GLU A 372 -9.55 -42.50 19.66
N ASP A 373 -8.39 -43.11 19.40
CA ASP A 373 -7.09 -42.60 19.85
C ASP A 373 -6.51 -41.54 18.89
N ASN A 374 -7.06 -41.42 17.68
CA ASN A 374 -6.75 -40.33 16.75
C ASN A 374 -7.62 -39.10 17.11
N TYR A 375 -6.99 -38.00 17.51
CA TYR A 375 -7.71 -36.78 17.89
C TYR A 375 -8.47 -36.15 16.71
N LEU A 376 -8.09 -36.46 15.47
CA LEU A 376 -8.67 -35.87 14.26
C LEU A 376 -9.78 -36.72 13.65
N ALA A 377 -10.09 -37.90 14.23
CA ALA A 377 -11.03 -38.86 13.66
C ALA A 377 -12.47 -38.33 13.51
N LEU A 378 -12.87 -37.38 14.35
CA LEU A 378 -14.22 -36.77 14.32
C LEU A 378 -14.41 -35.72 13.22
N TYR A 379 -13.32 -35.21 12.63
CA TYR A 379 -13.32 -34.03 11.76
C TYR A 379 -12.39 -34.18 10.54
N PRO A 380 -12.36 -35.30 9.81
CA PRO A 380 -11.35 -35.53 8.78
C PRO A 380 -11.37 -34.44 7.70
N ASP A 381 -12.54 -34.10 7.16
CA ASP A 381 -12.64 -33.16 6.05
C ASP A 381 -12.35 -31.71 6.47
N ILE A 382 -12.76 -31.31 7.69
CA ILE A 382 -12.53 -29.95 8.20
C ILE A 382 -11.04 -29.74 8.52
N VAL A 383 -10.39 -30.78 9.05
CA VAL A 383 -9.01 -30.72 9.55
C VAL A 383 -7.98 -30.88 8.44
N THR A 384 -8.32 -31.52 7.31
CA THR A 384 -7.38 -31.69 6.20
C THR A 384 -6.78 -30.33 5.78
N GLY A 385 -5.45 -30.22 5.84
CA GLY A 385 -4.70 -28.99 5.52
C GLY A 385 -4.60 -27.95 6.65
N HIS A 386 -5.24 -28.20 7.80
CA HIS A 386 -5.29 -27.35 9.00
C HIS A 386 -4.82 -28.07 10.28
N GLU A 387 -4.12 -29.20 10.16
CA GLU A 387 -3.65 -30.02 11.29
C GLU A 387 -2.75 -29.22 12.24
N LEU A 388 -1.92 -28.33 11.69
CA LEU A 388 -1.03 -27.45 12.45
C LEU A 388 -1.81 -26.36 13.20
N ASP A 389 -2.91 -25.86 12.62
CA ASP A 389 -3.76 -24.84 13.22
C ASP A 389 -4.54 -25.40 14.41
N TRP A 390 -5.11 -26.60 14.23
CA TRP A 390 -5.75 -27.35 15.30
C TRP A 390 -4.79 -27.62 16.46
N LEU A 391 -3.56 -28.09 16.15
CA LEU A 391 -2.57 -28.42 17.18
C LEU A 391 -2.15 -27.20 17.99
N ALA A 392 -1.94 -26.04 17.35
CA ALA A 392 -1.56 -24.82 18.06
C ALA A 392 -2.62 -24.38 19.08
N ILE A 393 -3.90 -24.46 18.72
CA ILE A 393 -5.02 -24.18 19.64
C ILE A 393 -5.09 -25.23 20.75
N ARG A 394 -4.86 -26.50 20.41
CA ARG A 394 -4.88 -27.61 21.36
C ARG A 394 -3.81 -27.46 22.45
N LEU A 395 -2.58 -27.09 22.08
CA LEU A 395 -1.48 -26.88 23.03
C LEU A 395 -1.85 -25.82 24.09
N GLU A 396 -2.51 -24.73 23.67
CA GLU A 396 -2.99 -23.69 24.59
C GLU A 396 -4.13 -24.19 25.50
N GLN A 397 -5.07 -24.97 24.98
CA GLN A 397 -6.15 -25.56 25.78
C GLN A 397 -5.60 -26.48 26.88
N VAL A 398 -4.65 -27.33 26.53
CA VAL A 398 -3.99 -28.27 27.47
C VAL A 398 -3.22 -27.50 28.54
N GLN A 399 -2.49 -26.43 28.17
CA GLN A 399 -1.75 -25.59 29.12
C GLN A 399 -2.68 -24.91 30.15
N ARG A 400 -3.90 -24.53 29.75
CA ARG A 400 -4.84 -23.80 30.62
C ARG A 400 -5.70 -24.67 31.53
N HIS A 401 -6.28 -25.74 31.01
CA HIS A 401 -7.31 -26.49 31.73
C HIS A 401 -6.83 -27.84 32.29
N GLY A 402 -5.62 -28.28 31.94
CA GLY A 402 -5.19 -29.64 32.23
C GLY A 402 -6.17 -30.68 31.68
N GLN A 403 -6.18 -31.88 32.27
CA GLN A 403 -6.93 -33.05 31.76
C GLN A 403 -8.47 -33.00 32.00
N SER A 404 -9.03 -31.88 32.49
CA SER A 404 -10.32 -31.88 33.22
C SER A 404 -11.60 -31.69 32.38
N THR A 405 -11.56 -31.54 31.06
CA THR A 405 -12.77 -31.27 30.27
C THR A 405 -13.02 -32.35 29.22
N ASP A 406 -14.28 -32.77 29.07
CA ASP A 406 -14.79 -33.41 27.84
C ASP A 406 -14.29 -32.60 26.63
N ASP A 407 -13.21 -33.08 26.01
CA ASP A 407 -12.45 -32.41 24.95
C ASP A 407 -13.29 -31.98 23.73
N THR A 408 -14.52 -32.49 23.64
CA THR A 408 -15.48 -32.22 22.56
C THR A 408 -16.38 -31.00 22.80
N LYS A 409 -16.43 -30.44 24.02
CA LYS A 409 -17.42 -29.42 24.40
C LYS A 409 -16.92 -27.98 24.42
N VAL A 410 -15.61 -27.75 24.52
CA VAL A 410 -15.01 -26.41 24.71
C VAL A 410 -14.17 -26.03 23.49
N ARG A 411 -14.60 -25.03 22.73
CA ARG A 411 -13.86 -24.51 21.58
C ARG A 411 -13.19 -23.17 21.87
N CYS A 412 -12.09 -22.95 21.16
CA CYS A 412 -11.28 -21.74 21.19
C CYS A 412 -11.18 -21.22 19.76
N LEU A 413 -11.58 -19.97 19.52
CA LEU A 413 -11.59 -19.36 18.19
C LEU A 413 -10.67 -18.14 18.17
N TRP A 414 -9.75 -18.11 17.20
CA TRP A 414 -8.83 -17.01 16.97
C TRP A 414 -9.41 -16.09 15.88
N ARG A 415 -9.64 -14.82 16.21
CA ARG A 415 -10.35 -13.85 15.37
C ARG A 415 -9.42 -12.70 15.00
N PHE A 416 -9.33 -12.43 13.70
CA PHE A 416 -8.72 -11.21 13.18
C PHE A 416 -9.77 -10.09 13.15
N LEU A 417 -9.44 -8.93 13.71
CA LEU A 417 -10.34 -7.76 13.78
C LEU A 417 -9.89 -6.59 12.90
N GLY A 418 -8.71 -6.68 12.27
CA GLY A 418 -8.18 -5.63 11.40
C GLY A 418 -7.65 -4.40 12.14
N VAL A 419 -7.80 -3.23 11.53
CA VAL A 419 -7.33 -1.93 12.07
C VAL A 419 -8.50 -1.17 12.71
N SER A 420 -8.34 -0.66 13.94
CA SER A 420 -9.26 0.33 14.51
C SER A 420 -8.79 1.76 14.29
N ASP A 421 -9.74 2.66 14.03
CA ASP A 421 -9.47 4.10 13.91
C ASP A 421 -9.10 4.64 15.30
N GLY A 422 -7.94 5.30 15.43
CA GLY A 422 -7.61 6.09 16.62
C GLY A 422 -6.14 6.15 17.05
N GLU A 423 -5.24 5.26 16.61
CA GLU A 423 -3.85 5.24 17.07
C GLU A 423 -2.83 5.06 15.93
N GLN A 424 -1.66 5.69 16.03
CA GLN A 424 -0.54 5.46 15.11
C GLN A 424 -0.01 4.02 15.29
N ARG A 425 -0.47 3.11 14.42
CA ARG A 425 -0.14 1.67 14.47
C ARG A 425 1.12 1.28 13.70
N ILE A 426 1.82 2.27 13.15
CA ILE A 426 3.12 2.06 12.54
C ILE A 426 4.20 2.77 13.35
N GLN A 427 5.20 1.99 13.75
CA GLN A 427 6.31 2.46 14.58
C GLN A 427 7.65 2.09 13.94
N LYS A 428 8.68 2.93 14.14
CA LYS A 428 10.04 2.68 13.62
C LYS A 428 10.82 1.65 14.43
N LYS A 429 10.49 1.51 15.71
CA LYS A 429 11.14 0.59 16.65
C LYS A 429 10.13 -0.41 17.18
N LYS A 430 10.60 -1.61 17.47
CA LYS A 430 9.84 -2.64 18.17
C LYS A 430 9.32 -2.06 19.50
N PRO A 431 8.02 -2.14 19.82
CA PRO A 431 7.53 -1.73 21.13
C PRO A 431 8.17 -2.59 22.23
N ASN A 432 8.54 -1.96 23.36
CA ASN A 432 9.20 -2.64 24.50
C ASN A 432 8.33 -3.71 25.17
N ASN A 433 7.01 -3.60 25.03
CA ASN A 433 6.05 -4.60 25.51
C ASN A 433 5.84 -5.65 24.40
N PHE A 434 6.80 -6.57 24.25
CA PHE A 434 6.55 -7.81 23.52
C PHE A 434 5.49 -8.63 24.28
N PRO A 435 4.81 -9.60 23.65
CA PRO A 435 3.80 -10.36 24.34
C PRO A 435 4.48 -11.19 25.42
N ASP A 436 4.38 -10.72 26.67
CA ASP A 436 4.53 -11.58 27.83
C ASP A 436 3.69 -12.83 27.53
N GLY A 437 4.29 -14.03 27.60
CA GLY A 437 3.62 -15.32 27.40
C GLY A 437 2.42 -15.60 28.34
N ASN A 438 1.90 -14.57 28.99
CA ASN A 438 0.70 -14.51 29.80
C ASN A 438 -0.59 -14.56 28.96
N ASN A 439 -0.58 -14.13 27.69
CA ASN A 439 -1.80 -14.03 26.87
C ASN A 439 -1.97 -15.18 25.85
N SER A 440 -3.20 -15.67 25.66
CA SER A 440 -3.48 -16.76 24.72
C SER A 440 -3.27 -16.40 23.26
N VAL A 441 -3.61 -15.16 22.86
CA VAL A 441 -3.53 -14.74 21.45
C VAL A 441 -2.11 -14.95 20.93
N ASP A 442 -1.13 -14.48 21.71
CA ASP A 442 0.28 -14.51 21.34
C ASP A 442 0.88 -15.90 21.51
N ARG A 443 0.48 -16.66 22.55
CA ARG A 443 0.92 -18.06 22.71
C ARG A 443 0.46 -18.96 21.56
N ILE A 444 -0.81 -18.91 21.18
CA ILE A 444 -1.35 -19.71 20.07
C ILE A 444 -0.62 -19.35 18.77
N LEU A 445 -0.41 -18.07 18.51
CA LEU A 445 0.30 -17.61 17.32
C LEU A 445 1.79 -18.03 17.35
N ALA A 446 2.45 -17.97 18.50
CA ALA A 446 3.83 -18.42 18.66
C ALA A 446 3.96 -19.94 18.43
N TYR A 447 3.05 -20.75 18.99
CA TYR A 447 2.99 -22.19 18.72
C TYR A 447 2.81 -22.45 17.23
N ARG A 448 1.85 -21.80 16.58
CA ARG A 448 1.61 -21.99 15.14
C ARG A 448 2.77 -21.54 14.26
N THR A 449 3.40 -20.42 14.60
CA THR A 449 4.60 -19.89 13.91
C THR A 449 5.75 -20.89 14.03
N ARG A 450 5.96 -21.47 15.20
CA ARG A 450 6.99 -22.48 15.44
C ARG A 450 6.71 -23.77 14.67
N LEU A 451 5.45 -24.22 14.63
CA LEU A 451 5.04 -25.38 13.82
C LEU A 451 5.24 -25.14 12.32
N ALA A 452 5.00 -23.93 11.82
CA ALA A 452 5.36 -23.54 10.45
C ALA A 452 6.88 -23.63 10.24
N MET A 453 7.69 -23.11 11.16
CA MET A 453 9.15 -23.19 11.07
C MET A 453 9.68 -24.64 11.03
N LEU A 454 9.10 -25.54 11.81
CA LEU A 454 9.52 -26.96 11.85
C LEU A 454 9.06 -27.75 10.62
N SER A 455 7.96 -27.34 9.98
CA SER A 455 7.41 -28.01 8.79
C SER A 455 7.95 -27.46 7.46
N GLN A 456 8.62 -26.29 7.46
CA GLN A 456 9.23 -25.66 6.29
C GLN A 456 10.75 -25.88 6.21
N ALA A 457 11.29 -25.86 4.98
CA ALA A 457 12.73 -26.01 4.73
C ALA A 457 13.49 -24.73 5.08
N GLY A 458 14.11 -24.66 6.26
CA GLY A 458 14.96 -23.53 6.62
C GLY A 458 16.27 -23.50 5.83
N LYS A 459 16.55 -22.41 5.10
CA LYS A 459 17.88 -22.11 4.49
C LYS A 459 19.03 -22.05 5.51
N ALA A 460 18.74 -21.95 6.81
CA ALA A 460 19.73 -21.66 7.86
C ALA A 460 20.25 -22.87 8.66
N SER A 461 19.77 -24.11 8.41
CA SER A 461 20.21 -25.30 9.15
C SER A 461 20.78 -26.40 8.26
N LEU A 462 21.87 -26.08 7.54
CA LEU A 462 22.64 -27.05 6.76
C LEU A 462 23.44 -28.06 7.62
N ARG A 463 23.31 -28.04 8.96
CA ARG A 463 24.00 -29.00 9.85
C ARG A 463 23.09 -29.83 10.75
N SER A 464 21.79 -29.53 10.90
CA SER A 464 20.86 -30.39 11.64
C SER A 464 19.58 -30.80 10.88
N ALA A 465 19.33 -30.24 9.69
CA ALA A 465 18.11 -30.53 8.90
C ALA A 465 18.24 -31.76 8.00
N ALA A 466 18.65 -32.91 8.56
CA ALA A 466 18.66 -34.18 7.82
C ALA A 466 17.39 -35.03 8.02
N LEU A 467 16.45 -34.64 8.89
CA LEU A 467 15.32 -35.52 9.27
C LEU A 467 13.93 -34.88 9.44
N ALA A 468 13.77 -33.55 9.33
CA ALA A 468 12.43 -32.96 9.29
C ALA A 468 11.88 -33.07 7.86
N GLU A 469 11.04 -34.07 7.61
CA GLU A 469 10.41 -34.29 6.31
C GLU A 469 9.44 -33.13 5.98
N HIS A 470 9.89 -32.21 5.13
CA HIS A 470 9.17 -30.99 4.71
C HIS A 470 7.73 -31.24 4.25
N PHE A 471 6.79 -30.47 4.79
CA PHE A 471 5.39 -30.49 4.32
C PHE A 471 5.32 -29.67 3.03
N ASN A 472 4.78 -30.28 1.97
CA ASN A 472 4.58 -29.61 0.69
C ASN A 472 3.55 -28.47 0.82
N ILE A 473 3.54 -27.55 -0.14
CA ILE A 473 2.57 -26.43 -0.17
C ILE A 473 1.13 -26.95 -0.18
N GLU A 474 0.86 -28.07 -0.83
CA GLU A 474 -0.47 -28.68 -0.94
C GLU A 474 -0.95 -29.34 0.37
N MET A 475 -0.03 -29.68 1.29
CA MET A 475 -0.36 -30.33 2.56
C MET A 475 -0.82 -29.33 3.64
N VAL A 476 -0.62 -28.03 3.43
CA VAL A 476 -1.04 -26.98 4.35
C VAL A 476 -1.80 -25.94 3.55
N GLU A 477 -3.12 -25.89 3.70
CA GLU A 477 -4.03 -25.15 2.81
C GLU A 477 -3.64 -23.67 2.65
N VAL A 478 -3.25 -23.03 3.74
CA VAL A 478 -2.96 -21.60 3.77
C VAL A 478 -1.55 -21.23 3.29
N ARG A 479 -0.64 -22.20 3.15
CA ARG A 479 0.79 -21.92 2.92
C ARG A 479 1.04 -21.20 1.61
N GLY A 480 0.44 -21.67 0.52
CA GLY A 480 0.58 -21.04 -0.80
C GLY A 480 0.03 -19.61 -0.79
N THR A 481 -1.14 -19.40 -0.20
CA THR A 481 -1.75 -18.06 -0.10
C THR A 481 -0.95 -17.13 0.82
N ALA A 482 -0.40 -17.63 1.93
CA ALA A 482 0.44 -16.84 2.83
C ALA A 482 1.70 -16.33 2.11
N GLN A 483 2.38 -17.18 1.31
CA GLN A 483 3.52 -16.76 0.50
C GLN A 483 3.17 -15.65 -0.50
N LYS A 484 1.99 -15.73 -1.13
CA LYS A 484 1.47 -14.67 -2.01
C LYS A 484 1.25 -13.35 -1.27
N VAL A 485 0.68 -13.39 -0.06
CA VAL A 485 0.49 -12.17 0.75
C VAL A 485 1.82 -11.56 1.17
N VAL A 486 2.81 -12.39 1.58
CA VAL A 486 4.15 -11.89 1.91
C VAL A 486 4.76 -11.17 0.70
N SER A 487 4.71 -11.80 -0.48
CA SER A 487 5.21 -11.18 -1.72
C SER A 487 4.48 -9.87 -2.05
N ALA A 488 3.16 -9.81 -1.86
CA ALA A 488 2.36 -8.61 -2.11
C ALA A 488 2.72 -7.47 -1.15
N ILE A 489 2.86 -7.77 0.14
CA ILE A 489 3.24 -6.80 1.18
C ILE A 489 4.64 -6.25 0.91
N GLU A 490 5.61 -7.11 0.59
CA GLU A 490 6.98 -6.70 0.26
C GLU A 490 7.02 -5.83 -1.00
N CYS A 491 6.33 -6.23 -2.07
CA CYS A 491 6.25 -5.44 -3.30
C CYS A 491 5.57 -4.09 -3.07
N ALA A 492 4.43 -4.06 -2.35
CA ALA A 492 3.72 -2.83 -2.03
C ALA A 492 4.59 -1.88 -1.20
N ALA A 493 5.28 -2.39 -0.17
CA ALA A 493 6.23 -1.60 0.61
C ALA A 493 7.34 -1.01 -0.27
N ASN A 494 7.92 -1.82 -1.16
CA ASN A 494 8.97 -1.36 -2.07
C ASN A 494 8.47 -0.30 -3.06
N ILE A 495 7.27 -0.45 -3.64
CA ILE A 495 6.67 0.56 -4.53
C ILE A 495 6.45 1.87 -3.78
N ILE A 496 5.83 1.79 -2.61
CA ILE A 496 5.48 2.97 -1.80
C ILE A 496 6.74 3.74 -1.36
N PHE A 497 7.82 3.06 -0.97
CA PHE A 497 9.07 3.69 -0.51
C PHE A 497 10.08 4.02 -1.61
N SER A 498 9.91 3.49 -2.83
CA SER A 498 10.79 3.80 -3.97
C SER A 498 10.25 4.92 -4.87
N GLY A 499 8.95 5.25 -4.79
CA GLY A 499 8.33 6.28 -5.60
C GLY A 499 8.72 7.72 -5.21
N ASP A 500 8.47 8.68 -6.11
CA ASP A 500 8.67 10.13 -5.94
C ASP A 500 7.72 10.77 -4.89
N LEU A 501 7.17 9.99 -3.96
CA LEU A 501 6.21 10.46 -2.96
C LEU A 501 6.91 11.22 -1.84
N ALA A 502 6.30 12.31 -1.40
CA ALA A 502 6.77 13.09 -0.26
C ALA A 502 6.52 12.30 1.04
N VAL A 503 7.46 11.42 1.37
CA VAL A 503 7.49 10.75 2.67
C VAL A 503 7.85 11.79 3.73
N ASP A 504 7.15 11.78 4.87
CA ASP A 504 7.57 12.50 6.07
C ASP A 504 9.08 12.28 6.26
N GLN A 505 9.84 13.38 6.40
CA GLN A 505 11.30 13.34 6.52
C GLN A 505 11.75 12.38 7.62
N SER A 506 10.92 12.17 8.64
CA SER A 506 11.22 11.26 9.72
C SER A 506 11.38 9.80 9.25
N TRP A 507 10.72 9.36 8.19
CA TRP A 507 10.67 7.95 7.74
C TRP A 507 11.67 7.59 6.63
N LYS A 508 12.40 8.56 6.07
CA LYS A 508 13.37 8.31 4.98
C LYS A 508 14.54 7.43 5.41
N ASP A 509 14.96 7.55 6.68
CA ASP A 509 16.09 6.79 7.26
C ASP A 509 15.65 5.54 8.05
N ALA A 510 14.38 5.12 7.93
CA ALA A 510 13.87 4.00 8.72
C ALA A 510 14.46 2.65 8.27
N GLU A 511 15.09 1.91 9.19
CA GLU A 511 15.59 0.55 8.96
C GLU A 511 14.54 -0.54 9.24
N SER A 512 13.52 -0.22 10.03
CA SER A 512 12.41 -1.13 10.33
C SER A 512 11.06 -0.43 10.42
N ILE A 513 10.02 -1.14 9.98
CA ILE A 513 8.61 -0.73 10.07
C ILE A 513 7.89 -1.81 10.87
N VAL A 514 7.25 -1.41 11.96
CA VAL A 514 6.44 -2.30 12.79
C VAL A 514 4.97 -1.96 12.56
N TRP A 515 4.23 -2.89 11.98
CA TRP A 515 2.80 -2.81 11.69
C TRP A 515 1.99 -3.63 12.69
N SER A 516 1.04 -3.00 13.39
CA SER A 516 0.21 -3.67 14.40
C SER A 516 -1.26 -3.79 13.99
N PHE A 517 -1.89 -4.95 14.26
CA PHE A 517 -3.32 -5.22 13.99
C PHE A 517 -4.00 -5.89 15.19
N ASP A 518 -5.33 -5.76 15.27
CA ASP A 518 -6.12 -6.28 16.39
C ASP A 518 -6.48 -7.76 16.20
N CYS A 519 -6.23 -8.55 17.24
CA CYS A 519 -6.58 -9.95 17.33
C CYS A 519 -7.33 -10.22 18.63
N GLN A 520 -8.22 -11.21 18.60
CA GLN A 520 -9.00 -11.64 19.75
C GLN A 520 -9.07 -13.16 19.79
N VAL A 521 -9.08 -13.74 20.99
CA VAL A 521 -9.38 -15.16 21.19
C VAL A 521 -10.66 -15.27 22.00
N GLU A 522 -11.62 -16.02 21.47
CA GLU A 522 -12.86 -16.37 22.16
C GLU A 522 -12.70 -17.76 22.81
N HIS A 523 -12.75 -17.81 24.14
CA HIS A 523 -12.72 -19.05 24.92
C HIS A 523 -14.13 -19.54 25.25
N ASN A 524 -14.27 -20.85 25.54
CA ASN A 524 -15.50 -21.47 26.07
C ASN A 524 -16.72 -21.33 25.17
N VAL A 525 -16.53 -21.45 23.85
CA VAL A 525 -17.66 -21.58 22.92
C VAL A 525 -18.22 -22.99 23.07
N TYR A 526 -19.37 -23.12 23.75
CA TYR A 526 -20.02 -24.40 24.05
C TYR A 526 -20.86 -24.91 22.87
N PHE A 527 -20.81 -26.22 22.68
CA PHE A 527 -21.60 -26.95 21.68
C PHE A 527 -23.12 -26.97 21.99
N GLU A 528 -23.49 -27.02 23.26
CA GLU A 528 -24.87 -27.12 23.74
C GLU A 528 -25.15 -26.06 24.81
N ARG A 529 -25.64 -24.88 24.42
CA ARG A 529 -26.57 -24.05 25.21
C ARG A 529 -26.96 -22.77 24.48
N GLN A 530 -28.25 -22.69 24.13
CA GLN A 530 -28.96 -21.46 23.89
C GLN A 530 -28.90 -20.60 25.18
N SER A 531 -28.36 -19.38 25.14
CA SER A 531 -28.74 -18.19 25.97
C SER A 531 -27.63 -17.31 26.58
N LEU A 532 -26.32 -17.64 26.51
CA LEU A 532 -25.29 -16.73 27.03
C LEU A 532 -24.66 -15.89 25.89
N PRO A 533 -24.62 -14.54 26.00
CA PRO A 533 -23.92 -13.71 25.02
C PRO A 533 -22.43 -14.08 25.02
N ARG A 534 -21.82 -14.25 23.83
CA ARG A 534 -20.36 -14.46 23.74
C ARG A 534 -19.70 -13.24 24.39
N LEU A 535 -19.04 -13.42 25.54
CA LEU A 535 -18.29 -12.35 26.18
C LEU A 535 -17.07 -12.05 25.30
N PRO A 536 -16.87 -10.81 24.85
CA PRO A 536 -15.72 -10.48 24.02
C PRO A 536 -14.44 -10.74 24.83
N GLY A 537 -13.55 -11.57 24.30
CA GLY A 537 -12.17 -11.67 24.79
C GLY A 537 -11.46 -10.32 24.69
N SER A 538 -10.38 -10.11 25.46
CA SER A 538 -9.59 -8.89 25.37
C SER A 538 -8.95 -8.76 23.97
N SER A 539 -9.28 -7.70 23.24
CA SER A 539 -8.60 -7.33 21.98
C SER A 539 -7.16 -6.91 22.27
N ARG A 540 -6.20 -7.37 21.47
CA ARG A 540 -4.79 -7.02 21.58
C ARG A 540 -4.18 -6.73 20.22
N GLN A 541 -3.25 -5.77 20.21
CA GLN A 541 -2.46 -5.44 19.04
C GLN A 541 -1.26 -6.38 18.93
N HIS A 542 -1.11 -7.06 17.80
CA HIS A 542 0.07 -7.90 17.51
C HIS A 542 0.96 -7.21 16.45
N PRO A 543 2.26 -6.99 16.72
CA PRO A 543 3.17 -6.31 15.80
C PRO A 543 3.85 -7.27 14.80
N LEU A 544 3.86 -6.92 13.52
CA LEU A 544 4.67 -7.52 12.46
C LEU A 544 5.77 -6.56 12.01
N GLN A 545 6.97 -7.06 11.77
CA GLN A 545 8.13 -6.23 11.45
C GLN A 545 8.63 -6.46 10.03
N LEU A 546 8.67 -5.39 9.23
CA LEU A 546 9.42 -5.31 7.99
C LEU A 546 10.79 -4.68 8.27
N ILE A 547 11.84 -5.25 7.69
CA ILE A 547 13.23 -4.81 7.88
C ILE A 547 13.84 -4.56 6.52
N ARG A 548 14.68 -3.53 6.44
CA ARG A 548 15.52 -3.22 5.29
C ARG A 548 16.98 -3.58 5.63
N PRO A 549 17.52 -4.70 5.11
CA PRO A 549 18.89 -5.10 5.42
C PRO A 549 19.90 -4.02 4.97
N GLY A 550 20.60 -3.40 5.93
CA GLY A 550 21.63 -2.39 5.66
C GLY A 550 21.12 -1.05 5.11
N GLY A 551 19.84 -0.71 5.28
CA GLY A 551 19.28 0.60 4.93
C GLY A 551 19.14 0.90 3.42
N VAL A 552 19.69 0.05 2.54
CA VAL A 552 19.71 0.28 1.06
C VAL A 552 18.95 -0.82 0.28
N GLY A 553 18.72 -2.00 0.84
CA GLY A 553 18.04 -3.13 0.17
C GLY A 553 16.50 -3.01 0.05
N PRO A 554 15.80 -3.99 -0.54
CA PRO A 554 14.34 -4.04 -0.52
C PRO A 554 13.79 -4.32 0.89
N TRP A 555 12.58 -3.85 1.17
CA TRP A 555 11.84 -4.21 2.37
C TRP A 555 11.48 -5.70 2.34
N ALA A 556 11.81 -6.40 3.42
CA ALA A 556 11.50 -7.81 3.60
C ALA A 556 10.84 -8.06 4.96
N LEU A 557 9.87 -8.97 5.00
CA LEU A 557 9.20 -9.36 6.23
C LEU A 557 10.13 -10.27 7.06
N GLN A 558 10.39 -9.92 8.33
CA GLN A 558 11.32 -10.69 9.16
C GLN A 558 10.86 -12.14 9.39
N ASN A 559 9.56 -12.34 9.69
CA ASN A 559 8.97 -13.63 10.03
C ASN A 559 7.79 -13.96 9.12
N ALA A 560 8.05 -14.41 7.89
CA ALA A 560 7.02 -14.86 6.94
C ALA A 560 6.09 -15.95 7.52
N ASN A 561 6.63 -16.80 8.40
CA ASN A 561 5.89 -17.89 9.05
C ASN A 561 4.81 -17.42 10.02
N THR A 562 4.95 -16.22 10.58
CA THR A 562 3.92 -15.63 11.44
C THR A 562 2.68 -15.30 10.63
N LEU A 563 2.84 -14.87 9.38
CA LEU A 563 1.71 -14.60 8.48
C LEU A 563 0.99 -15.88 8.05
N GLU A 564 1.74 -16.97 7.80
CA GLU A 564 1.14 -18.30 7.60
C GLU A 564 0.30 -18.71 8.83
N GLY A 565 0.83 -18.48 10.04
CA GLY A 565 0.12 -18.79 11.27
C GLY A 565 -1.13 -17.95 11.51
N ILE A 566 -1.09 -16.65 11.23
CA ILE A 566 -2.26 -15.75 11.31
C ILE A 566 -3.35 -16.22 10.35
N LEU A 567 -3.00 -16.45 9.08
CA LEU A 567 -3.95 -16.87 8.06
C LEU A 567 -4.53 -18.25 8.39
N GLY A 568 -3.69 -19.19 8.83
CA GLY A 568 -4.08 -20.54 9.25
C GLY A 568 -5.05 -20.55 10.42
N LEU A 569 -4.69 -19.89 11.53
CA LEU A 569 -5.53 -19.80 12.73
C LEU A 569 -6.86 -19.12 12.45
N TRP A 570 -6.86 -18.07 11.61
CA TRP A 570 -8.07 -17.36 11.27
C TRP A 570 -9.01 -18.18 10.38
N VAL A 571 -8.50 -18.75 9.28
CA VAL A 571 -9.29 -19.60 8.38
C VAL A 571 -9.82 -20.83 9.13
N TRP A 572 -8.98 -21.47 9.94
CA TRP A 572 -9.39 -22.58 10.79
C TRP A 572 -10.53 -22.18 11.74
N SER A 573 -10.44 -21.01 12.37
CA SER A 573 -11.49 -20.52 13.27
C SER A 573 -12.80 -20.19 12.54
N LEU A 574 -12.76 -19.83 11.25
CA LEU A 574 -13.95 -19.65 10.42
C LEU A 574 -14.56 -20.98 9.97
N LYS A 575 -13.74 -22.02 9.75
CA LYS A 575 -14.20 -23.36 9.38
C LYS A 575 -14.73 -24.16 10.56
N PHE A 576 -14.11 -24.01 11.72
CA PHE A 576 -14.41 -24.73 12.96
C PHE A 576 -15.45 -23.99 13.84
N ASP A 577 -16.07 -22.94 13.32
CA ASP A 577 -17.14 -22.22 14.02
C ASP A 577 -18.39 -23.12 14.13
N PRO A 578 -18.96 -23.34 15.34
CA PRO A 578 -20.19 -24.11 15.49
C PRO A 578 -21.36 -23.63 14.60
N ASP A 579 -21.39 -22.35 14.23
CA ASP A 579 -22.49 -21.76 13.45
C ASP A 579 -22.53 -22.27 12.00
N VAL A 580 -21.42 -22.83 11.49
CA VAL A 580 -21.29 -23.29 10.09
C VAL A 580 -21.12 -24.81 9.97
N GLU A 581 -21.20 -25.53 11.08
CA GLU A 581 -21.10 -26.99 11.10
C GLU A 581 -22.45 -27.65 10.84
N VAL A 582 -22.43 -28.66 9.97
CA VAL A 582 -23.56 -29.54 9.72
C VAL A 582 -23.16 -30.97 10.06
N SER A 583 -23.93 -31.64 10.91
CA SER A 583 -23.73 -33.05 11.23
C SER A 583 -24.39 -33.94 10.18
N ASP A 584 -23.63 -34.84 9.57
CA ASP A 584 -24.19 -35.90 8.72
C ASP A 584 -24.79 -36.99 9.61
N THR A 585 -26.10 -37.19 9.51
CA THR A 585 -26.86 -38.16 10.32
C THR A 585 -26.50 -39.62 10.00
N LYS A 586 -25.89 -39.90 8.84
CA LYS A 586 -25.53 -41.26 8.42
C LYS A 586 -24.17 -41.71 8.93
N THR A 587 -23.18 -40.81 8.89
CA THR A 587 -21.78 -41.13 9.23
C THR A 587 -21.40 -40.65 10.63
N ASN A 588 -22.25 -39.83 11.27
CA ASN A 588 -21.96 -39.14 12.55
C ASN A 588 -20.74 -38.21 12.45
N MET A 589 -20.33 -37.86 11.23
CA MET A 589 -19.23 -36.96 10.91
C MET A 589 -19.75 -35.52 10.82
N ARG A 590 -18.87 -34.55 11.01
CA ARG A 590 -19.22 -33.13 10.87
C ARG A 590 -18.53 -32.51 9.67
N LEU A 591 -19.32 -31.79 8.87
CA LEU A 591 -18.87 -31.05 7.70
C LEU A 591 -18.94 -29.54 8.00
N SER A 592 -17.99 -28.78 7.47
CA SER A 592 -17.99 -27.32 7.54
C SER A 592 -18.52 -26.74 6.24
N GLN A 593 -19.58 -25.93 6.32
CA GLN A 593 -20.12 -25.16 5.18
C GLN A 593 -19.51 -23.76 5.07
N ALA A 594 -18.40 -23.49 5.76
CA ALA A 594 -17.78 -22.18 5.78
C ALA A 594 -17.38 -21.66 4.40
N THR A 595 -17.03 -22.54 3.46
CA THR A 595 -16.65 -22.20 2.08
C THR A 595 -17.85 -21.97 1.16
N GLU A 596 -19.04 -22.47 1.51
CA GLU A 596 -20.27 -22.35 0.71
C GLU A 596 -20.99 -21.02 0.95
N ILE A 597 -20.70 -20.36 2.08
CA ILE A 597 -21.26 -19.05 2.43
C ILE A 597 -20.78 -17.97 1.46
N ARG A 598 -21.73 -17.21 0.91
CA ARG A 598 -21.44 -16.13 -0.03
C ARG A 598 -20.74 -14.96 0.67
N ALA A 599 -19.76 -14.39 -0.02
CA ALA A 599 -19.02 -13.24 0.47
C ALA A 599 -19.31 -11.98 -0.37
N ARG A 600 -19.38 -10.83 0.31
CA ARG A 600 -19.44 -9.49 -0.27
C ARG A 600 -18.28 -8.67 0.26
N ARG A 601 -17.78 -7.73 -0.53
CA ARG A 601 -16.70 -6.82 -0.15
C ARG A 601 -17.22 -5.41 0.00
N ILE A 602 -16.90 -4.79 1.12
CA ILE A 602 -17.19 -3.40 1.48
C ILE A 602 -16.22 -2.50 0.72
N VAL A 603 -16.77 -1.53 -0.01
CA VAL A 603 -16.01 -0.59 -0.84
C VAL A 603 -15.95 0.78 -0.18
N THR A 604 -17.06 1.32 0.33
CA THR A 604 -17.07 2.60 1.04
C THR A 604 -18.27 2.73 1.99
N THR A 605 -18.13 3.58 3.01
CA THR A 605 -19.17 3.96 3.97
C THR A 605 -19.65 5.40 3.77
N GLU A 606 -18.97 6.20 2.95
CA GLU A 606 -19.29 7.61 2.77
C GLU A 606 -20.45 7.76 1.77
N ARG A 607 -21.57 8.30 2.24
CA ARG A 607 -22.80 8.47 1.44
C ARG A 607 -22.65 9.47 0.29
N GLU A 608 -21.67 10.36 0.39
CA GLU A 608 -21.39 11.40 -0.61
C GLU A 608 -20.46 10.94 -1.74
N ILE A 609 -19.76 9.81 -1.58
CA ILE A 609 -18.97 9.18 -2.65
C ILE A 609 -19.97 8.45 -3.53
N ALA A 610 -20.43 9.13 -4.58
CA ALA A 610 -21.44 8.59 -5.49
C ALA A 610 -20.97 7.28 -6.14
N GLU A 611 -21.92 6.40 -6.47
CA GLU A 611 -21.72 5.25 -7.36
C GLU A 611 -20.88 5.61 -8.61
N ASN A 612 -20.99 6.86 -9.07
CA ASN A 612 -20.26 7.41 -10.21
C ASN A 612 -18.75 7.57 -9.95
N GLU A 613 -18.31 7.89 -8.72
CA GLU A 613 -16.87 7.97 -8.41
C GLU A 613 -16.23 6.58 -8.39
N LEU A 614 -16.96 5.58 -7.87
CA LEU A 614 -16.54 4.18 -7.92
C LEU A 614 -16.52 3.66 -9.36
N LYS A 615 -17.53 3.97 -10.17
CA LYS A 615 -17.55 3.64 -11.61
C LYS A 615 -16.41 4.31 -12.38
N ALA A 616 -16.08 5.56 -12.05
CA ALA A 616 -14.93 6.25 -12.65
C ALA A 616 -13.63 5.50 -12.33
N TRP A 617 -13.35 5.19 -11.06
CA TRP A 617 -12.13 4.47 -10.67
C TRP A 617 -12.02 3.05 -11.22
N LEU A 618 -13.15 2.35 -11.35
CA LEU A 618 -13.19 0.94 -11.72
C LEU A 618 -13.29 0.73 -13.24
N GLY A 619 -13.56 1.79 -14.01
CA GLY A 619 -13.92 1.69 -15.42
C GLY A 619 -15.27 0.99 -15.60
N GLY A 620 -15.83 1.03 -16.81
CA GLY A 620 -17.16 0.46 -17.11
C GLY A 620 -17.33 -1.05 -16.89
N THR A 621 -16.39 -1.74 -16.25
CA THR A 621 -16.55 -3.14 -15.80
C THR A 621 -17.75 -3.25 -14.87
N ILE A 622 -18.74 -4.03 -15.31
CA ILE A 622 -20.10 -4.12 -14.81
C ILE A 622 -20.13 -4.82 -13.44
N LEU A 623 -19.68 -4.15 -12.39
CA LEU A 623 -19.93 -4.56 -11.01
C LEU A 623 -21.20 -3.84 -10.52
N LYS A 624 -22.25 -4.62 -10.21
CA LYS A 624 -23.46 -4.08 -9.57
C LYS A 624 -23.15 -3.78 -8.11
N PHE A 625 -22.91 -2.51 -7.78
CA PHE A 625 -22.83 -2.06 -6.39
C PHE A 625 -24.23 -2.05 -5.78
N ALA A 626 -24.33 -2.49 -4.52
CA ALA A 626 -25.55 -2.35 -3.74
C ALA A 626 -25.29 -1.44 -2.54
N GLU A 627 -26.20 -0.50 -2.30
CA GLU A 627 -26.28 0.23 -1.02
C GLU A 627 -26.96 -0.69 -0.01
N ASP A 628 -26.17 -1.18 0.95
CA ASP A 628 -26.59 -2.09 2.00
C ASP A 628 -26.60 -1.38 3.36
N SER A 629 -27.67 -1.54 4.14
CA SER A 629 -27.74 -1.01 5.51
C SER A 629 -27.45 -2.12 6.52
N LEU A 630 -26.32 -2.03 7.23
CA LEU A 630 -25.91 -2.96 8.29
C LEU A 630 -26.43 -2.46 9.65
N VAL A 631 -27.29 -3.21 10.32
CA VAL A 631 -27.84 -2.86 11.65
C VAL A 631 -27.06 -3.61 12.74
N HIS A 632 -26.45 -2.88 13.67
CA HIS A 632 -25.57 -3.47 14.69
C HIS A 632 -26.22 -3.42 16.09
N PRO A 633 -26.24 -4.52 16.88
CA PRO A 633 -26.52 -4.44 18.31
C PRO A 633 -25.41 -3.67 19.03
N CYS A 634 -25.79 -2.69 19.85
CA CYS A 634 -24.99 -1.57 20.40
C CYS A 634 -23.73 -1.87 21.25
N SER A 635 -23.00 -2.96 21.04
CA SER A 635 -21.80 -3.30 21.85
C SER A 635 -20.68 -4.02 21.11
N ARG A 636 -20.87 -4.41 19.85
CA ARG A 636 -19.84 -5.07 19.04
C ARG A 636 -19.50 -4.24 17.82
N ARG A 637 -18.23 -4.28 17.42
CA ARG A 637 -17.78 -3.78 16.12
C ARG A 637 -18.02 -4.90 15.12
N GLY A 638 -18.62 -4.58 13.97
CA GLY A 638 -18.71 -5.55 12.89
C GLY A 638 -17.30 -5.98 12.48
N SER A 639 -17.13 -7.27 12.20
CA SER A 639 -15.84 -7.85 11.83
C SER A 639 -16.05 -8.82 10.68
N PRO A 640 -15.00 -9.21 9.93
CA PRO A 640 -15.16 -10.20 8.87
C PRO A 640 -15.55 -11.60 9.39
N ASN A 641 -15.61 -11.77 10.72
CA ASN A 641 -16.06 -12.98 11.39
C ASN A 641 -17.58 -13.03 11.60
N THR A 642 -18.30 -11.90 11.51
CA THR A 642 -19.75 -11.89 11.74
C THR A 642 -20.51 -12.34 10.49
N MET A 643 -21.55 -13.13 10.75
CA MET A 643 -22.50 -13.63 9.75
C MET A 643 -23.70 -12.68 9.67
N TRP A 644 -24.12 -12.36 8.46
CA TRP A 644 -25.18 -11.40 8.19
C TRP A 644 -26.32 -12.05 7.42
N GLN A 645 -27.55 -11.73 7.81
CA GLN A 645 -28.77 -12.12 7.11
C GLN A 645 -29.60 -10.89 6.76
N LYS A 646 -30.24 -10.94 5.59
CA LYS A 646 -31.14 -9.91 5.10
C LYS A 646 -32.55 -10.16 5.65
N ASP A 647 -33.16 -9.11 6.18
CA ASP A 647 -34.56 -9.13 6.62
C ASP A 647 -35.51 -8.79 5.46
N GLN A 648 -36.83 -8.89 5.69
CA GLN A 648 -37.89 -8.58 4.74
C GLN A 648 -37.81 -7.13 4.21
N ASP A 649 -37.31 -6.20 5.05
CA ASP A 649 -37.08 -4.79 4.68
C ASP A 649 -35.76 -4.54 3.92
N GLY A 650 -35.01 -5.59 3.61
CA GLY A 650 -33.75 -5.49 2.88
C GLY A 650 -32.55 -4.99 3.68
N ARG A 651 -32.68 -4.85 5.00
CA ARG A 651 -31.58 -4.49 5.92
C ARG A 651 -30.85 -5.74 6.40
N TRP A 652 -29.56 -5.61 6.67
CA TRP A 652 -28.72 -6.70 7.16
C TRP A 652 -28.62 -6.67 8.67
N TYR A 653 -28.84 -7.83 9.31
CA TYR A 653 -28.75 -8.02 10.74
C TYR A 653 -27.74 -9.13 11.08
N GLU A 654 -27.05 -9.00 12.19
CA GLU A 654 -26.16 -10.04 12.73
C GLU A 654 -26.99 -11.28 13.10
N THR A 655 -26.69 -12.43 12.50
CA THR A 655 -27.37 -13.68 12.86
C THR A 655 -26.79 -14.23 14.15
N LEU A 656 -27.58 -14.18 15.22
CA LEU A 656 -27.31 -14.92 16.45
C LEU A 656 -28.01 -16.26 16.38
N PHE A 657 -27.23 -17.33 16.19
CA PHE A 657 -27.62 -18.72 16.43
C PHE A 657 -28.97 -19.15 15.83
N GLN A 658 -28.93 -19.52 14.54
CA GLN A 658 -29.87 -20.46 13.92
C GLN A 658 -29.18 -21.03 12.68
N GLY A 659 -29.25 -22.36 12.51
CA GLY A 659 -28.58 -23.07 11.40
C GLY A 659 -28.86 -22.44 10.03
N LEU A 660 -28.03 -22.81 9.04
CA LEU A 660 -28.01 -22.17 7.73
C LEU A 660 -29.42 -22.01 7.13
N ARG A 661 -29.81 -20.74 6.93
CA ARG A 661 -30.94 -20.32 6.09
C ARG A 661 -30.40 -19.99 4.69
N GLU A 662 -31.24 -20.05 3.65
CA GLU A 662 -30.84 -19.91 2.24
C GLU A 662 -30.10 -18.60 1.85
N GLU A 663 -30.08 -17.57 2.71
CA GLU A 663 -29.47 -16.26 2.40
C GLU A 663 -28.53 -15.71 3.52
N GLN A 664 -27.44 -16.43 3.83
CA GLN A 664 -26.39 -15.93 4.74
C GLN A 664 -25.17 -15.38 3.96
N TYR A 665 -24.61 -14.28 4.44
CA TYR A 665 -23.47 -13.60 3.80
C TYR A 665 -22.39 -13.20 4.82
N ARG A 666 -21.13 -13.16 4.35
CA ARG A 666 -20.01 -12.52 5.05
C ARG A 666 -19.57 -11.26 4.33
N PHE A 667 -19.25 -10.23 5.11
CA PHE A 667 -18.68 -8.99 4.59
C PHE A 667 -17.18 -8.93 4.88
N PHE A 668 -16.37 -8.75 3.84
CA PHE A 668 -14.94 -8.41 3.89
C PHE A 668 -14.76 -6.92 3.55
N GLY A 669 -13.59 -6.33 3.79
CA GLY A 669 -13.31 -4.92 3.52
C GLY A 669 -13.51 -3.99 4.72
N TRP A 670 -13.47 -4.50 5.95
CA TRP A 670 -13.71 -3.71 7.17
C TRP A 670 -12.63 -2.66 7.41
N HIS A 671 -11.43 -2.86 6.86
CA HIS A 671 -10.32 -1.90 6.91
C HIS A 671 -10.60 -0.56 6.17
N THR A 672 -11.63 -0.49 5.31
CA THR A 672 -12.00 0.73 4.58
C THR A 672 -12.99 1.63 5.35
N MET A 673 -13.58 1.13 6.43
CA MET A 673 -14.57 1.87 7.21
C MET A 673 -13.91 2.92 8.09
N LYS A 674 -14.33 4.18 7.94
CA LYS A 674 -14.04 5.26 8.91
C LYS A 674 -15.18 5.34 9.92
N LEU A 675 -14.96 4.86 11.14
CA LEU A 675 -15.94 4.98 12.23
C LEU A 675 -15.71 6.31 12.94
N SER A 676 -16.66 7.25 12.83
CA SER A 676 -16.64 8.47 13.63
C SER A 676 -16.82 8.10 15.11
N SER A 677 -15.93 8.60 15.97
CA SER A 677 -15.85 8.24 17.39
C SER A 677 -17.10 8.61 18.23
N ASN A 678 -18.09 9.28 17.64
CA ASN A 678 -19.18 9.95 18.35
C ASN A 678 -20.60 9.45 18.01
N GLN A 679 -20.78 8.30 17.36
CA GLN A 679 -22.14 7.86 17.00
C GLN A 679 -22.53 6.53 17.63
N HIS A 680 -23.50 6.59 18.54
CA HIS A 680 -24.42 5.50 18.91
C HIS A 680 -25.35 5.10 17.74
N ALA A 681 -24.88 5.20 16.49
CA ALA A 681 -25.69 4.89 15.32
C ALA A 681 -25.96 3.38 15.27
N THR A 682 -27.24 3.01 15.35
CA THR A 682 -27.72 1.63 15.32
C THR A 682 -27.64 0.99 13.93
N SER A 683 -27.39 1.77 12.89
CA SER A 683 -27.26 1.30 11.50
C SER A 683 -26.18 2.06 10.74
N ILE A 684 -25.37 1.34 9.96
CA ILE A 684 -24.32 1.88 9.09
C ILE A 684 -24.68 1.56 7.63
N THR A 685 -24.71 2.58 6.77
CA THR A 685 -24.87 2.41 5.32
C THR A 685 -23.52 2.09 4.68
N VAL A 686 -23.46 1.01 3.90
CA VAL A 686 -22.25 0.48 3.28
C VAL A 686 -22.51 0.15 1.82
N TRP A 687 -21.59 0.56 0.95
CA TRP A 687 -21.58 0.13 -0.44
C TRP A 687 -20.78 -1.17 -0.56
N SER A 688 -21.41 -2.20 -1.12
CA SER A 688 -20.78 -3.51 -1.25
C SER A 688 -20.89 -4.12 -2.65
N ALA A 689 -19.90 -4.94 -3.01
CA ALA A 689 -19.85 -5.69 -4.26
C ALA A 689 -19.75 -7.21 -4.00
N PRO A 690 -20.38 -8.07 -4.82
CA PRO A 690 -20.23 -9.52 -4.70
C PRO A 690 -18.82 -9.97 -5.12
N THR A 691 -18.27 -10.98 -4.45
CA THR A 691 -16.95 -11.56 -4.76
C THR A 691 -17.03 -13.07 -4.94
N THR A 692 -16.28 -13.64 -5.89
CA THR A 692 -16.23 -15.09 -6.19
C THR A 692 -14.94 -15.76 -5.69
N SER A 693 -14.05 -15.01 -5.05
CA SER A 693 -12.78 -15.49 -4.49
C SER A 693 -12.97 -16.53 -3.37
N SER A 694 -12.00 -17.44 -3.21
CA SER A 694 -12.01 -18.44 -2.13
C SER A 694 -11.91 -17.78 -0.74
N LEU A 695 -12.41 -18.44 0.29
CA LEU A 695 -12.36 -17.94 1.68
C LEU A 695 -10.93 -17.59 2.14
N THR A 696 -9.97 -18.45 1.82
CA THR A 696 -8.55 -18.24 2.13
C THR A 696 -7.99 -17.00 1.44
N THR A 697 -8.37 -16.77 0.18
CA THR A 697 -7.96 -15.60 -0.60
C THR A 697 -8.59 -14.32 -0.05
N LEU A 698 -9.87 -14.35 0.32
CA LEU A 698 -10.55 -13.19 0.93
C LEU A 698 -9.92 -12.78 2.26
N CYS A 699 -9.56 -13.75 3.11
CA CYS A 699 -8.83 -13.50 4.35
C CYS A 699 -7.45 -12.88 4.07
N ALA A 700 -6.72 -13.42 3.10
CA ALA A 700 -5.43 -12.88 2.66
C ALA A 700 -5.52 -11.42 2.15
N GLN A 701 -6.56 -11.12 1.36
CA GLN A 701 -6.82 -9.77 0.86
C GLN A 701 -7.17 -8.79 2.00
N GLU A 702 -7.86 -9.24 3.06
CA GLU A 702 -8.16 -8.40 4.24
C GLU A 702 -6.88 -8.04 5.03
N ILE A 703 -5.97 -9.01 5.19
CA ILE A 703 -4.66 -8.80 5.83
C ILE A 703 -3.84 -7.78 5.02
N PHE A 704 -3.81 -7.92 3.69
CA PHE A 704 -3.13 -6.98 2.80
C PHE A 704 -3.76 -5.57 2.85
N GLY A 705 -5.08 -5.46 2.82
CA GLY A 705 -5.80 -4.19 2.94
C GLY A 705 -5.56 -3.49 4.28
N SER A 706 -5.48 -4.25 5.37
CA SER A 706 -5.11 -3.77 6.71
C SER A 706 -3.68 -3.19 6.76
N PHE A 707 -2.72 -3.84 6.08
CA PHE A 707 -1.37 -3.32 5.91
C PHE A 707 -1.35 -2.01 5.11
N LEU A 708 -2.02 -1.98 3.95
CA LEU A 708 -2.10 -0.77 3.11
C LEU A 708 -2.75 0.40 3.85
N ARG A 709 -3.87 0.17 4.56
CA ARG A 709 -4.54 1.19 5.38
C ARG A 709 -3.59 1.82 6.39
N SER A 710 -2.75 0.99 7.01
CA SER A 710 -1.80 1.43 8.03
C SER A 710 -0.65 2.22 7.41
N ILE A 711 -0.07 1.74 6.30
CA ILE A 711 1.12 2.36 5.68
C ILE A 711 0.80 3.68 4.98
N LEU A 712 -0.39 3.79 4.37
CA LEU A 712 -0.83 5.03 3.73
C LEU A 712 -1.02 6.16 4.75
N GLY A 713 -1.24 5.86 6.03
CA GLY A 713 -1.34 6.85 7.10
C GLY A 713 0.00 7.51 7.50
N ILE A 714 1.13 7.09 6.91
CA ILE A 714 2.47 7.69 7.16
C ILE A 714 2.71 8.92 6.28
N PHE A 715 1.99 9.07 5.17
CA PHE A 715 2.31 10.06 4.13
C PHE A 715 1.46 11.33 4.28
N ASP A 716 2.12 12.48 4.23
CA ASP A 716 1.47 13.80 4.36
C ASP A 716 0.70 14.21 3.08
N TYR A 717 1.15 13.75 1.90
CA TYR A 717 0.58 14.19 0.62
C TYR A 717 0.79 13.18 -0.52
N PHE A 718 -0.26 12.85 -1.28
CA PHE A 718 -0.19 12.02 -2.48
C PHE A 718 -0.33 12.90 -3.74
N SER A 719 0.79 13.31 -4.34
CA SER A 719 0.76 13.93 -5.66
C SER A 719 0.73 12.86 -6.76
N ASN A 720 0.05 13.17 -7.88
CA ASN A 720 0.10 12.45 -9.18
C ASN A 720 -1.08 11.55 -9.54
N ALA A 721 -2.33 11.96 -9.28
CA ALA A 721 -3.43 11.53 -10.15
C ALA A 721 -3.41 12.38 -11.43
N VAL A 722 -2.97 11.80 -12.56
CA VAL A 722 -3.05 12.44 -13.88
C VAL A 722 -4.27 11.88 -14.59
N ILE A 723 -5.22 12.75 -14.93
CA ILE A 723 -6.35 12.37 -15.77
C ILE A 723 -5.80 12.20 -17.20
N THR A 724 -5.62 10.97 -17.66
CA THR A 724 -5.21 10.69 -19.05
C THR A 724 -6.43 10.78 -19.95
N THR A 725 -6.40 11.66 -20.95
CA THR A 725 -7.52 12.02 -21.83
C THR A 725 -7.79 11.05 -22.98
N ASP A 726 -7.12 9.90 -23.05
CA ASP A 726 -6.94 9.19 -24.33
C ASP A 726 -7.85 7.97 -24.58
N THR A 727 -8.79 7.62 -23.68
CA THR A 727 -9.70 6.47 -23.91
C THR A 727 -11.15 6.77 -23.53
N GLN A 728 -12.08 6.16 -24.27
CA GLN A 728 -13.54 6.34 -24.17
C GLN A 728 -14.14 5.97 -22.80
N ASP A 729 -13.38 5.33 -21.92
CA ASP A 729 -13.68 5.18 -20.50
C ASP A 729 -12.54 5.87 -19.73
N LEU A 730 -12.85 6.85 -18.87
CA LEU A 730 -11.86 7.65 -18.11
C LEU A 730 -11.71 7.13 -16.66
N PRO A 731 -10.83 6.14 -16.39
CA PRO A 731 -10.40 5.89 -15.03
C PRO A 731 -9.41 6.95 -14.55
N LEU A 732 -9.57 7.37 -13.29
CA LEU A 732 -8.61 8.23 -12.61
C LEU A 732 -7.31 7.43 -12.41
N ALA A 733 -6.35 7.57 -13.33
CA ALA A 733 -5.11 6.80 -13.27
C ALA A 733 -4.09 7.50 -12.36
N SER A 734 -3.95 7.00 -11.14
CA SER A 734 -2.75 7.25 -10.32
C SER A 734 -1.69 6.22 -10.70
N LYS A 735 -0.45 6.68 -10.96
CA LYS A 735 0.69 5.79 -11.20
C LYS A 735 0.88 4.81 -10.03
N LEU A 736 0.78 5.31 -8.79
CA LEU A 736 0.85 4.50 -7.57
C LEU A 736 -0.26 3.45 -7.53
N ALA A 737 -1.51 3.83 -7.83
CA ALA A 737 -2.63 2.89 -7.85
C ALA A 737 -2.41 1.79 -8.89
N SER A 738 -1.93 2.13 -10.07
CA SER A 738 -1.64 1.17 -11.14
C SER A 738 -0.50 0.21 -10.76
N GLU A 739 0.57 0.71 -10.15
CA GLU A 739 1.70 -0.11 -9.69
C GLU A 739 1.28 -1.05 -8.55
N LEU A 740 0.50 -0.57 -7.57
CA LEU A 740 -0.02 -1.42 -6.49
C LEU A 740 -1.00 -2.49 -7.00
N VAL A 741 -1.88 -2.13 -7.94
CA VAL A 741 -2.79 -3.10 -8.58
C VAL A 741 -1.98 -4.15 -9.36
N THR A 742 -0.93 -3.73 -10.07
CA THR A 742 -0.05 -4.65 -10.79
C THR A 742 0.67 -5.60 -9.84
N ALA A 743 1.24 -5.09 -8.74
CA ALA A 743 1.88 -5.91 -7.71
C ALA A 743 0.91 -6.89 -7.04
N PHE A 744 -0.35 -6.49 -6.81
CA PHE A 744 -1.38 -7.38 -6.26
C PHE A 744 -1.72 -8.53 -7.21
N VAL A 745 -1.82 -8.24 -8.52
CA VAL A 745 -2.12 -9.27 -9.54
C VAL A 745 -0.91 -10.18 -9.78
N GLU A 746 0.30 -9.63 -9.89
CA GLU A 746 1.54 -10.40 -10.09
C GLU A 746 1.89 -11.31 -8.90
N SER A 747 1.57 -10.88 -7.68
CA SER A 747 1.68 -11.74 -6.48
C SER A 747 0.63 -12.85 -6.43
N GLY A 748 -0.39 -12.82 -7.29
CA GLY A 748 -1.40 -13.86 -7.42
C GLY A 748 -2.47 -13.87 -6.32
N LEU A 749 -2.71 -12.73 -5.66
CA LEU A 749 -3.73 -12.56 -4.63
C LEU A 749 -5.18 -12.47 -5.15
N GLY A 750 -5.37 -12.23 -6.45
CA GLY A 750 -6.70 -12.14 -7.03
C GLY A 750 -6.68 -11.56 -8.44
N THR A 751 -7.85 -11.31 -8.99
CA THR A 751 -8.02 -10.66 -10.28
C THR A 751 -7.75 -9.16 -10.19
N ARG A 752 -7.66 -8.49 -11.34
CA ARG A 752 -7.59 -7.02 -11.39
C ARG A 752 -8.81 -6.37 -10.72
N GLU A 753 -9.99 -6.97 -10.82
CA GLU A 753 -11.22 -6.50 -10.16
C GLU A 753 -11.10 -6.59 -8.64
N ASP A 754 -10.64 -7.72 -8.11
CA ASP A 754 -10.39 -7.90 -6.67
C ASP A 754 -9.36 -6.89 -6.15
N ALA A 755 -8.30 -6.65 -6.94
CA ALA A 755 -7.25 -5.68 -6.62
C ALA A 755 -7.83 -4.27 -6.50
N LEU A 756 -8.64 -3.85 -7.47
CA LEU A 756 -9.27 -2.53 -7.46
C LEU A 756 -10.28 -2.39 -6.31
N LEU A 757 -11.09 -3.41 -6.03
CA LEU A 757 -12.01 -3.39 -4.88
C LEU A 757 -11.27 -3.37 -3.54
N CYS A 758 -10.04 -3.87 -3.46
CA CYS A 758 -9.21 -3.84 -2.25
C CYS A 758 -8.44 -2.53 -2.07
N ILE A 759 -7.90 -1.98 -3.16
CA ILE A 759 -6.93 -0.86 -3.12
C ILE A 759 -7.63 0.48 -3.30
N SER A 760 -8.57 0.59 -4.26
CA SER A 760 -9.21 1.87 -4.59
C SER A 760 -9.89 2.55 -3.40
N PRO A 761 -10.68 1.85 -2.54
CA PRO A 761 -11.24 2.43 -1.32
C PRO A 761 -10.24 3.16 -0.42
N LEU A 762 -9.04 2.60 -0.28
CA LEU A 762 -7.99 3.14 0.57
C LEU A 762 -7.31 4.35 -0.04
N LEU A 763 -7.36 4.47 -1.37
CA LEU A 763 -6.75 5.54 -2.13
C LEU A 763 -7.70 6.69 -2.45
N ILE A 764 -9.03 6.47 -2.42
CA ILE A 764 -10.04 7.51 -2.70
C ILE A 764 -9.95 8.70 -1.73
N SER A 765 -9.76 8.44 -0.44
CA SER A 765 -9.65 9.50 0.56
C SER A 765 -8.33 10.28 0.51
N PRO A 766 -7.14 9.66 0.34
CA PRO A 766 -5.87 10.39 0.36
C PRO A 766 -5.39 10.95 -0.99
N LEU A 767 -5.89 10.47 -2.14
CA LEU A 767 -5.58 11.04 -3.45
C LEU A 767 -6.45 12.27 -3.75
N THR A 768 -6.24 13.35 -3.01
CA THR A 768 -6.83 14.66 -3.32
C THR A 768 -6.10 15.29 -4.51
N ILE A 769 -6.87 15.94 -5.41
CA ILE A 769 -6.29 16.65 -6.56
C ILE A 769 -5.38 17.75 -6.00
N SER A 770 -4.13 17.81 -6.45
CA SER A 770 -3.23 18.89 -6.04
C SER A 770 -3.77 20.24 -6.41
N VAL A 771 -3.84 21.13 -5.41
CA VAL A 771 -4.11 22.56 -5.54
C VAL A 771 -2.89 23.26 -6.17
N THR A 772 -2.36 22.68 -7.24
CA THR A 772 -1.47 23.39 -8.18
C THR A 772 -2.37 24.07 -9.22
N GLU A 773 -1.98 25.27 -9.69
CA GLU A 773 -2.78 26.02 -10.67
C GLU A 773 -3.12 25.19 -11.92
N ASN A 774 -2.22 24.27 -12.31
CA ASN A 774 -2.40 23.35 -13.43
C ASN A 774 -3.40 22.22 -13.13
N GLY A 775 -3.40 21.68 -11.90
CA GLY A 775 -4.34 20.62 -11.49
C GLY A 775 -5.78 21.11 -11.47
N LEU A 776 -6.01 22.32 -10.96
CA LEU A 776 -7.32 22.95 -10.97
C LEU A 776 -7.80 23.30 -12.40
N ALA A 777 -6.91 23.84 -13.25
CA ALA A 777 -7.22 24.14 -14.63
C ALA A 777 -7.61 22.87 -15.43
N ASN A 778 -6.93 21.74 -15.18
CA ASN A 778 -7.26 20.46 -15.81
C ASN A 778 -8.60 19.90 -15.31
N ALA A 779 -8.91 20.05 -14.02
CA ALA A 779 -10.21 19.66 -13.48
C ALA A 779 -11.35 20.47 -14.11
N GLN A 780 -11.17 21.78 -14.28
CA GLN A 780 -12.14 22.65 -14.97
C GLN A 780 -12.33 22.24 -16.43
N LYS A 781 -11.23 22.04 -17.19
CA LYS A 781 -11.29 21.57 -18.59
C LYS A 781 -11.98 20.22 -18.73
N SER A 782 -11.73 19.30 -17.80
CA SER A 782 -12.36 17.97 -17.78
C SER A 782 -13.86 18.08 -17.47
N ALA A 783 -14.24 18.90 -16.49
CA ALA A 783 -15.64 19.15 -16.18
C ALA A 783 -16.40 19.79 -17.35
N ASP A 784 -15.78 20.73 -18.07
CA ASP A 784 -16.35 21.33 -19.28
C ASP A 784 -16.50 20.33 -20.44
N TYR A 785 -15.52 19.44 -20.61
CA TYR A 785 -15.62 18.36 -21.58
C TYR A 785 -16.79 17.42 -21.26
N LEU A 786 -16.91 16.99 -19.99
CA LEU A 786 -18.00 16.12 -19.52
C LEU A 786 -19.37 16.80 -19.66
N ARG A 787 -19.46 18.08 -19.32
CA ARG A 787 -20.67 18.90 -19.55
C ARG A 787 -21.09 18.87 -21.02
N LYS A 788 -20.15 19.05 -21.95
CA LYS A 788 -20.42 19.05 -23.40
C LYS A 788 -20.86 17.69 -23.95
N GLN A 789 -20.44 16.59 -23.31
CA GLN A 789 -20.91 15.25 -23.62
C GLN A 789 -22.29 14.93 -23.01
N GLY A 790 -22.87 15.83 -22.20
CA GLY A 790 -24.14 15.63 -21.51
C GLY A 790 -24.03 14.89 -20.17
N GLU A 791 -22.81 14.62 -19.68
CA GLU A 791 -22.52 13.89 -18.44
C GLU A 791 -22.43 14.83 -17.22
N TRP A 792 -23.53 15.55 -16.92
CA TRP A 792 -23.60 16.61 -15.91
C TRP A 792 -23.23 16.14 -14.48
N MET A 793 -23.63 14.93 -14.10
CA MET A 793 -23.32 14.35 -12.78
C MET A 793 -21.83 14.05 -12.61
N GLN A 794 -21.13 13.69 -13.69
CA GLN A 794 -19.69 13.43 -13.66
C GLN A 794 -18.90 14.74 -13.63
N ALA A 795 -19.37 15.77 -14.35
CA ALA A 795 -18.79 17.11 -14.27
C ALA A 795 -18.90 17.70 -12.85
N GLU A 796 -20.04 17.50 -12.18
CA GLU A 796 -20.27 17.95 -10.81
C GLU A 796 -19.33 17.25 -9.81
N SER A 797 -19.10 15.94 -9.95
CA SER A 797 -18.23 15.20 -9.02
C SER A 797 -16.78 15.67 -9.10
N VAL A 798 -16.26 15.93 -10.30
CA VAL A 798 -14.90 16.45 -10.50
C VAL A 798 -14.73 17.82 -9.84
N LEU A 799 -15.69 18.73 -10.01
CA LEU A 799 -15.62 20.07 -9.43
C LEU A 799 -15.84 20.09 -7.92
N ARG A 800 -16.76 19.26 -7.38
CA ARG A 800 -16.95 19.12 -5.93
C ARG A 800 -15.72 18.52 -5.25
N ARG A 801 -14.95 17.66 -5.94
CA ARG A 801 -13.66 17.16 -5.43
C ARG A 801 -12.61 18.27 -5.37
N ALA A 802 -12.53 19.10 -6.42
CA ALA A 802 -11.67 20.28 -6.41
C ALA A 802 -12.07 21.25 -5.28
N TRP A 803 -13.36 21.39 -4.98
CA TRP A 803 -13.86 22.19 -3.86
C TRP A 803 -13.35 21.68 -2.52
N ARG A 804 -13.52 20.37 -2.22
CA ARG A 804 -13.04 19.76 -0.98
C ARG A 804 -11.53 19.95 -0.79
N ALA A 805 -10.75 19.72 -1.85
CA ALA A 805 -9.30 19.91 -1.83
C ALA A 805 -8.90 21.35 -1.47
N CYS A 806 -9.61 22.35 -2.02
CA CYS A 806 -9.32 23.76 -1.71
C CYS A 806 -9.77 24.18 -0.29
N THR A 807 -10.76 23.52 0.29
CA THR A 807 -11.27 23.84 1.64
C THR A 807 -10.50 23.15 2.78
N GLU A 808 -9.98 21.93 2.55
CA GLU A 808 -9.23 21.18 3.57
C GLU A 808 -7.82 21.76 3.80
N ASP A 809 -7.14 22.24 2.75
CA ASP A 809 -5.82 22.90 2.84
C ASP A 809 -5.81 24.19 3.69
N GLN A 810 -6.97 24.85 3.87
CA GLN A 810 -7.07 26.06 4.70
C GLN A 810 -6.84 25.78 6.19
N SER A 811 -6.88 24.52 6.63
CA SER A 811 -6.73 24.14 8.03
C SER A 811 -5.27 24.01 8.51
N PHE A 812 -4.29 23.95 7.60
CA PHE A 812 -2.88 23.64 7.93
C PHE A 812 -1.85 24.73 7.58
N GLY A 813 -2.20 25.80 6.86
CA GLY A 813 -1.25 26.83 6.41
C GLY A 813 -1.15 28.06 7.33
N THR A 814 -0.06 28.22 8.09
CA THR A 814 0.19 29.36 9.00
C THR A 814 0.80 30.61 8.32
N GLY A 815 0.80 30.71 6.99
CA GLY A 815 1.40 31.82 6.23
C GLY A 815 0.37 32.72 5.53
N ALA A 816 0.53 34.03 5.65
CA ALA A 816 -0.39 35.04 5.09
C ALA A 816 -0.50 35.04 3.55
N ASP A 817 0.51 34.53 2.83
CA ASP A 817 0.49 34.44 1.35
C ASP A 817 -0.23 33.18 0.85
N ALA A 818 -0.20 32.08 1.63
CA ALA A 818 -0.83 30.81 1.26
C ALA A 818 -2.37 30.86 1.39
N THR A 819 -2.87 31.61 2.37
CA THR A 819 -4.31 31.84 2.56
C THR A 819 -4.94 32.67 1.44
N SER A 820 -4.19 33.61 0.84
CA SER A 820 -4.65 34.39 -0.32
C SER A 820 -4.80 33.54 -1.59
N LEU A 821 -3.84 32.64 -1.86
CA LEU A 821 -3.88 31.76 -3.03
C LEU A 821 -4.97 30.68 -2.91
N ALA A 822 -5.13 30.09 -1.73
CA ALA A 822 -6.21 29.13 -1.45
C ALA A 822 -7.59 29.78 -1.62
N ALA A 823 -7.79 31.00 -1.12
CA ALA A 823 -9.04 31.75 -1.30
C ALA A 823 -9.34 32.02 -2.78
N LYS A 824 -8.33 32.40 -3.57
CA LYS A 824 -8.47 32.60 -5.03
C LYS A 824 -8.81 31.29 -5.77
N ASN A 825 -8.24 30.16 -5.36
CA ASN A 825 -8.54 28.86 -5.95
C ASN A 825 -9.94 28.37 -5.58
N THR A 826 -10.38 28.56 -4.33
CA THR A 826 -11.75 28.27 -3.90
C THR A 826 -12.77 29.13 -4.66
N GLU A 827 -12.45 30.41 -4.89
CA GLU A 827 -13.28 31.30 -5.72
C GLU A 827 -13.43 30.75 -7.15
N ARG A 828 -12.33 30.33 -7.80
CA ARG A 828 -12.36 29.74 -9.15
C ARG A 828 -13.20 28.46 -9.23
N VAL A 829 -13.16 27.61 -8.19
CA VAL A 829 -14.01 26.41 -8.13
C VAL A 829 -15.48 26.78 -7.91
N ALA A 830 -15.77 27.76 -7.04
CA ALA A 830 -17.12 28.27 -6.80
C ALA A 830 -17.77 28.74 -8.10
N ILE A 831 -16.99 29.47 -8.90
CA ILE A 831 -17.37 29.98 -10.21
C ILE A 831 -17.68 28.83 -11.17
N ALA A 832 -16.78 27.85 -11.30
CA ALA A 832 -16.96 26.71 -12.20
C ALA A 832 -18.20 25.88 -11.83
N LEU A 833 -18.46 25.67 -10.53
CA LEU A 833 -19.68 25.01 -10.04
C LEU A 833 -20.93 25.84 -10.32
N GLY A 834 -20.87 27.15 -10.05
CA GLY A 834 -21.95 28.09 -10.33
C GLY A 834 -22.33 28.11 -11.81
N GLU A 835 -21.35 28.13 -12.71
CA GLU A 835 -21.55 28.05 -14.16
C GLU A 835 -22.14 26.71 -14.59
N LEU A 836 -21.64 25.58 -14.07
CA LEU A 836 -22.19 24.25 -14.36
C LEU A 836 -23.70 24.20 -14.04
N TYR A 837 -24.09 24.69 -12.86
CA TYR A 837 -25.48 24.72 -12.46
C TYR A 837 -26.30 25.74 -13.26
N ARG A 838 -25.74 26.92 -13.58
CA ARG A 838 -26.38 27.93 -14.43
C ARG A 838 -26.69 27.39 -15.82
N TRP A 839 -25.75 26.68 -16.44
CA TRP A 839 -25.95 26.05 -17.75
C TRP A 839 -27.01 24.95 -17.71
N ALA A 840 -27.10 24.18 -16.62
CA ALA A 840 -28.16 23.18 -16.47
C ALA A 840 -29.58 23.80 -16.39
N LEU A 841 -29.70 25.05 -15.92
CA LEU A 841 -30.96 25.80 -15.92
C LEU A 841 -31.38 26.29 -17.32
N LEU A 842 -30.49 26.22 -18.32
CA LEU A 842 -30.74 26.67 -19.69
C LEU A 842 -31.41 25.59 -20.57
N ASP A 843 -31.19 24.30 -20.26
CA ASP A 843 -31.09 23.24 -21.27
C ASP A 843 -32.19 22.13 -21.20
N ASP A 844 -33.40 22.51 -20.73
CA ASP A 844 -34.72 21.81 -20.62
C ASP A 844 -35.29 21.77 -19.19
N THR A 845 -36.62 21.65 -19.06
CA THR A 845 -37.34 21.57 -17.77
C THR A 845 -36.91 20.38 -16.89
N GLU A 846 -36.35 19.31 -17.47
CA GLU A 846 -35.86 18.15 -16.72
C GLU A 846 -34.54 18.41 -15.95
N LYS A 847 -33.68 19.29 -16.48
CA LYS A 847 -32.37 19.62 -15.88
C LYS A 847 -32.43 20.78 -14.88
N GLU A 848 -33.54 21.53 -14.88
CA GLU A 848 -33.81 22.60 -13.91
C GLU A 848 -33.69 22.09 -12.46
N GLY A 849 -34.18 20.87 -12.21
CA GLY A 849 -34.06 20.21 -10.91
C GLY A 849 -32.63 19.91 -10.48
N PHE A 850 -31.73 19.59 -11.42
CA PHE A 850 -30.30 19.39 -11.14
C PHE A 850 -29.62 20.71 -10.79
N GLY A 851 -29.80 21.74 -11.61
CA GLY A 851 -29.24 23.07 -11.38
C GLY A 851 -29.67 23.65 -10.03
N MET A 852 -30.96 23.58 -9.69
CA MET A 852 -31.47 24.11 -8.42
C MET A 852 -30.99 23.32 -7.19
N ARG A 853 -30.80 21.99 -7.30
CA ARG A 853 -30.18 21.19 -6.24
C ARG A 853 -28.73 21.58 -6.02
N GLY A 854 -27.99 21.79 -7.11
CA GLY A 854 -26.59 22.23 -7.08
C GLY A 854 -26.41 23.60 -6.43
N ILE A 855 -27.24 24.58 -6.81
CA ILE A 855 -27.23 25.93 -6.21
C ILE A 855 -27.61 25.88 -4.72
N ARG A 856 -28.59 25.04 -4.34
CA ARG A 856 -28.92 24.83 -2.91
C ARG A 856 -27.74 24.23 -2.14
N TRP A 857 -27.01 23.31 -2.74
CA TRP A 857 -25.80 22.76 -2.13
C TRP A 857 -24.72 23.85 -1.96
N LEU A 858 -24.45 24.69 -2.97
CA LEU A 858 -23.53 25.83 -2.83
C LEU A 858 -23.94 26.78 -1.70
N SER A 859 -25.24 27.04 -1.54
CA SER A 859 -25.75 27.87 -0.43
C SER A 859 -25.50 27.26 0.95
N GLN A 860 -25.39 25.94 1.07
CA GLN A 860 -25.11 25.27 2.34
C GLN A 860 -23.61 25.33 2.71
N GLN A 861 -22.73 25.60 1.75
CA GLN A 861 -21.28 25.68 1.95
C GLN A 861 -20.81 27.10 2.37
N LYS A 862 -21.72 27.99 2.78
CA LYS A 862 -21.37 29.36 3.21
C LYS A 862 -20.56 29.33 4.52
N PRO A 863 -19.42 30.05 4.59
CA PRO A 863 -18.64 30.16 5.82
C PRO A 863 -19.41 30.96 6.90
N PRO A 864 -19.18 30.70 8.20
CA PRO A 864 -19.84 31.42 9.29
C PRO A 864 -19.45 32.92 9.29
N LEU A 865 -20.42 33.80 9.58
CA LEU A 865 -20.24 35.25 9.63
C LEU A 865 -19.07 35.65 10.55
N GLY A 866 -18.02 36.27 9.98
CA GLY A 866 -16.92 36.87 10.76
C GLY A 866 -15.49 36.71 10.20
N SER A 867 -15.28 36.08 9.04
CA SER A 867 -13.94 35.96 8.43
C SER A 867 -13.75 36.96 7.28
N GLU A 868 -12.96 38.01 7.49
CA GLU A 868 -12.74 39.09 6.50
C GLU A 868 -12.18 38.57 5.15
N HIS A 869 -11.46 37.43 5.15
CA HIS A 869 -10.82 36.85 3.97
C HIS A 869 -11.70 35.96 3.07
N LEU A 870 -12.90 35.53 3.52
CA LEU A 870 -13.83 34.69 2.74
C LEU A 870 -15.02 35.47 2.14
N THR A 871 -15.03 36.80 2.34
CA THR A 871 -16.06 37.72 1.84
C THR A 871 -16.21 37.74 0.31
N CYS A 872 -15.19 37.31 -0.44
CA CYS A 872 -15.24 37.24 -1.91
C CYS A 872 -15.97 35.99 -2.42
N VAL A 873 -15.73 34.82 -1.80
CA VAL A 873 -16.41 33.55 -2.17
C VAL A 873 -17.90 33.63 -1.82
N GLU A 874 -18.25 34.23 -0.68
CA GLU A 874 -19.64 34.47 -0.29
C GLU A 874 -20.38 35.33 -1.33
N LYS A 875 -19.75 36.44 -1.78
CA LYS A 875 -20.30 37.29 -2.85
C LYS A 875 -20.51 36.55 -4.17
N VAL A 876 -19.62 35.61 -4.53
CA VAL A 876 -19.79 34.77 -5.73
C VAL A 876 -20.97 33.82 -5.57
N ILE A 877 -21.09 33.16 -4.42
CA ILE A 877 -22.21 32.25 -4.12
C ILE A 877 -23.54 33.02 -4.15
N ASP A 878 -23.60 34.19 -3.51
CA ASP A 878 -24.79 35.05 -3.51
C ASP A 878 -25.21 35.50 -4.90
N ARG A 879 -24.23 35.82 -5.77
CA ARG A 879 -24.48 36.17 -7.17
C ARG A 879 -25.17 35.03 -7.92
N TYR A 880 -24.67 33.79 -7.81
CA TYR A 880 -25.27 32.64 -8.52
C TYR A 880 -26.63 32.23 -7.95
N ILE A 881 -26.85 32.40 -6.63
CA ILE A 881 -28.17 32.20 -6.02
C ILE A 881 -29.18 33.20 -6.61
N TYR A 882 -28.83 34.50 -6.63
CA TYR A 882 -29.69 35.54 -7.20
C TYR A 882 -30.01 35.29 -8.68
N VAL A 883 -29.00 34.92 -9.48
CA VAL A 883 -29.18 34.58 -10.90
C VAL A 883 -30.13 33.39 -11.07
N ALA A 884 -29.96 32.32 -10.29
CA ALA A 884 -30.82 31.14 -10.39
C ALA A 884 -32.28 31.42 -9.96
N GLU A 885 -32.48 32.22 -8.91
CA GLU A 885 -33.81 32.64 -8.46
C GLU A 885 -34.49 33.54 -9.49
N ALA A 886 -33.77 34.50 -10.07
CA ALA A 886 -34.30 35.38 -11.12
C ALA A 886 -34.70 34.60 -12.39
N ILE A 887 -33.93 33.58 -12.79
CA ILE A 887 -34.26 32.70 -13.93
C ILE A 887 -35.53 31.88 -13.67
N ARG A 888 -35.69 31.34 -12.45
CA ARG A 888 -36.88 30.59 -12.03
C ARG A 888 -38.13 31.47 -11.95
N ASP A 889 -37.99 32.69 -11.44
CA ASP A 889 -39.12 33.62 -11.33
C ASP A 889 -39.57 34.09 -12.73
N ALA A 890 -38.63 34.20 -13.68
CA ALA A 890 -38.92 34.44 -15.10
C ALA A 890 -39.59 33.25 -15.81
N SER A 891 -39.22 32.00 -15.48
CA SER A 891 -39.83 30.78 -16.07
C SER A 891 -41.25 30.51 -15.54
N THR A 892 -41.57 30.94 -14.32
CA THR A 892 -42.87 30.71 -13.65
C THR A 892 -43.93 31.80 -13.89
N GLY A 893 -43.62 32.84 -14.65
CA GLY A 893 -44.58 33.89 -15.06
C GLY A 893 -45.07 34.80 -13.92
N ARG A 894 -44.47 34.73 -12.73
CA ARG A 894 -44.79 35.59 -11.58
C ARG A 894 -43.77 36.70 -11.44
N GLY A 895 -43.94 37.79 -12.19
CA GLY A 895 -43.49 39.11 -11.75
C GLY A 895 -42.57 39.87 -12.70
N ARG A 896 -42.91 41.15 -12.90
CA ARG A 896 -41.98 42.21 -13.34
C ARG A 896 -40.73 42.16 -12.47
N ALA A 897 -39.56 42.15 -13.10
CA ALA A 897 -38.28 42.32 -12.42
C ALA A 897 -38.32 43.57 -11.52
N ASN A 898 -38.35 43.38 -10.20
CA ASN A 898 -38.11 44.46 -9.25
C ASN A 898 -36.61 44.78 -9.27
N THR A 899 -36.22 45.71 -10.15
CA THR A 899 -34.87 46.24 -10.31
C THR A 899 -34.49 47.25 -9.22
N SER A 900 -34.84 47.00 -7.96
CA SER A 900 -34.68 48.01 -6.87
C SER A 900 -33.95 47.50 -5.63
N ALA A 901 -33.08 46.50 -5.77
CA ALA A 901 -32.04 46.17 -4.79
C ALA A 901 -30.69 46.06 -5.52
N LEU A 902 -30.28 47.14 -6.20
CA LEU A 902 -28.94 47.30 -6.74
C LEU A 902 -28.00 47.71 -5.60
N GLU A 903 -27.33 46.76 -4.95
CA GLU A 903 -26.13 47.11 -4.18
C GLU A 903 -25.07 45.99 -4.04
N ILE A 904 -25.23 44.85 -4.72
CA ILE A 904 -24.15 43.85 -4.82
C ILE A 904 -23.99 43.40 -6.28
N GLY A 905 -23.07 44.00 -7.02
CA GLY A 905 -22.62 43.50 -8.34
C GLY A 905 -23.63 43.61 -9.50
N GLY A 906 -24.51 44.62 -9.47
CA GLY A 906 -25.65 44.79 -10.38
C GLY A 906 -25.33 44.60 -11.87
N GLU A 907 -24.22 45.14 -12.38
CA GLU A 907 -23.91 45.04 -13.82
C GLU A 907 -23.52 43.60 -14.26
N ARG A 908 -22.76 42.88 -13.44
CA ARG A 908 -22.27 41.52 -13.74
C ARG A 908 -23.38 40.46 -13.58
N ALA A 909 -24.19 40.57 -12.53
CA ALA A 909 -25.32 39.67 -12.30
C ALA A 909 -26.42 39.89 -13.35
N THR A 910 -26.74 41.14 -13.68
CA THR A 910 -27.68 41.48 -14.76
C THR A 910 -27.19 40.96 -16.11
N MET A 911 -25.89 41.04 -16.39
CA MET A 911 -25.33 40.48 -17.62
C MET A 911 -25.45 38.94 -17.69
N LEU A 912 -25.20 38.23 -16.60
CA LEU A 912 -25.42 36.77 -16.52
C LEU A 912 -26.89 36.39 -16.72
N ILE A 913 -27.83 37.18 -16.17
CA ILE A 913 -29.28 36.99 -16.36
C ILE A 913 -29.70 37.29 -17.81
N ASN A 914 -29.14 38.34 -18.43
CA ASN A 914 -29.40 38.67 -19.84
C ASN A 914 -28.86 37.57 -20.77
N ILE A 915 -27.68 37.01 -20.48
CA ILE A 915 -27.12 35.89 -21.24
C ILE A 915 -28.05 34.69 -21.22
N THR A 916 -28.63 34.36 -20.06
CA THR A 916 -29.52 33.20 -19.91
C THR A 916 -30.90 33.42 -20.49
N LEU A 917 -31.51 34.60 -20.27
CA LEU A 917 -32.92 34.86 -20.63
C LEU A 917 -33.12 35.47 -22.03
N SER A 918 -32.23 36.35 -22.50
CA SER A 918 -32.40 37.10 -23.76
C SER A 918 -31.41 36.69 -24.87
N MET A 919 -30.12 36.52 -24.55
CA MET A 919 -29.10 36.24 -25.58
C MET A 919 -29.07 34.80 -26.09
N SER A 920 -29.67 33.86 -25.37
CA SER A 920 -29.75 32.44 -25.74
C SER A 920 -30.85 32.12 -26.77
N LYS A 921 -31.91 32.94 -26.85
CA LYS A 921 -33.13 32.62 -27.62
C LYS A 921 -33.39 33.45 -28.88
N ALA A 922 -32.89 34.69 -29.03
CA ALA A 922 -33.30 35.52 -30.18
C ALA A 922 -32.36 36.68 -30.65
N SER A 923 -31.14 36.86 -30.16
CA SER A 923 -30.39 38.11 -30.42
C SER A 923 -29.39 38.08 -31.58
N THR A 924 -29.27 39.24 -32.25
CA THR A 924 -28.41 39.51 -33.41
C THR A 924 -26.90 39.34 -33.07
N PRO A 925 -26.02 38.99 -34.05
CA PRO A 925 -24.58 38.86 -33.82
C PRO A 925 -23.91 40.11 -33.23
N GLN A 926 -24.49 41.28 -33.46
CA GLN A 926 -23.99 42.57 -32.99
C GLN A 926 -24.14 42.75 -31.47
N GLU A 927 -25.26 42.32 -30.89
CA GLU A 927 -25.48 42.40 -29.44
C GLU A 927 -24.55 41.45 -28.68
N LYS A 928 -24.34 40.24 -29.19
CA LYS A 928 -23.37 39.27 -28.64
C LYS A 928 -21.93 39.78 -28.70
N GLY A 929 -21.57 40.43 -29.80
CA GLY A 929 -20.25 41.06 -29.97
C GLY A 929 -20.02 42.24 -29.04
N SER A 930 -20.99 43.15 -28.91
CA SER A 930 -20.89 44.30 -28.00
C SER A 930 -20.84 43.86 -26.54
N ALA A 931 -21.66 42.89 -26.15
CA ALA A 931 -21.60 42.22 -24.85
C ALA A 931 -20.23 41.59 -24.56
N LEU A 932 -19.60 40.99 -25.56
CA LEU A 932 -18.26 40.40 -25.44
C LEU A 932 -17.20 41.50 -25.20
N CYS A 933 -17.31 42.64 -25.88
CA CYS A 933 -16.41 43.78 -25.67
C CYS A 933 -16.56 44.40 -24.27
N THR A 934 -17.80 44.65 -23.82
CA THR A 934 -18.06 45.22 -22.49
C THR A 934 -17.60 44.29 -21.37
N SER A 935 -17.77 42.96 -21.53
CA SER A 935 -17.30 41.98 -20.55
C SER A 935 -15.76 41.86 -20.51
N ALA A 936 -15.09 41.99 -21.67
CA ALA A 936 -13.64 42.03 -21.74
C ALA A 936 -13.03 43.33 -21.17
N GLU A 937 -13.72 44.46 -21.31
CA GLU A 937 -13.33 45.75 -20.71
C GLU A 937 -13.28 45.68 -19.18
N HIS A 938 -14.26 45.00 -18.58
CA HIS A 938 -14.39 44.85 -17.13
C HIS A 938 -13.68 43.61 -16.55
N GLY A 939 -13.03 42.79 -17.39
CA GLY A 939 -12.31 41.57 -16.96
C GLY A 939 -13.22 40.45 -16.46
N TRP A 940 -14.45 40.34 -16.98
CA TRP A 940 -15.40 39.30 -16.58
C TRP A 940 -15.19 37.99 -17.35
N SER A 941 -14.12 37.26 -17.03
CA SER A 941 -13.71 36.02 -17.71
C SER A 941 -14.82 34.97 -17.85
N GLU A 942 -15.66 34.80 -16.83
CA GLU A 942 -16.84 33.91 -16.84
C GLU A 942 -17.83 34.23 -17.97
N ILE A 943 -18.12 35.52 -18.13
CA ILE A 943 -19.11 36.05 -19.07
C ILE A 943 -18.54 35.97 -20.48
N VAL A 944 -17.24 36.27 -20.64
CA VAL A 944 -16.51 36.09 -21.89
C VAL A 944 -16.55 34.63 -22.35
N LEU A 945 -16.26 33.67 -21.46
CA LEU A 945 -16.36 32.24 -21.78
C LEU A 945 -17.78 31.84 -22.18
N ALA A 946 -18.79 32.25 -21.41
CA ALA A 946 -20.18 31.92 -21.69
C ALA A 946 -20.65 32.50 -23.05
N LEU A 947 -20.27 33.73 -23.39
CA LEU A 947 -20.62 34.36 -24.66
C LEU A 947 -19.92 33.69 -25.84
N LEU A 948 -18.65 33.30 -25.70
CA LEU A 948 -17.92 32.54 -26.72
C LEU A 948 -18.52 31.15 -26.95
N GLU A 949 -19.09 30.50 -25.93
CA GLU A 949 -19.84 29.25 -26.10
C GLU A 949 -21.20 29.44 -26.78
N LEU A 950 -21.75 30.66 -26.77
CA LEU A 950 -22.98 31.03 -27.49
C LEU A 950 -22.69 31.57 -28.91
N ASP A 951 -21.55 31.18 -29.50
CA ASP A 951 -21.06 31.60 -30.82
C ASP A 951 -20.90 33.13 -31.00
N ALA A 952 -20.54 33.86 -29.93
CA ALA A 952 -20.12 35.25 -30.08
C ALA A 952 -18.85 35.33 -30.94
N GLN A 953 -18.84 36.23 -31.93
CA GLN A 953 -17.66 36.41 -32.78
C GLN A 953 -16.53 37.06 -31.97
N PRO A 954 -15.37 36.38 -31.80
CA PRO A 954 -14.27 36.90 -30.98
C PRO A 954 -13.60 38.14 -31.61
N ASP A 955 -13.71 38.25 -32.94
CA ASP A 955 -13.14 39.33 -33.76
C ASP A 955 -14.14 40.47 -34.01
N PHE A 956 -15.24 40.51 -33.25
CA PHE A 956 -16.21 41.61 -33.36
C PHE A 956 -15.55 42.95 -33.03
N ALA A 957 -15.69 43.91 -33.94
CA ALA A 957 -15.18 45.27 -33.78
C ALA A 957 -16.32 46.17 -33.29
N ASP A 958 -16.15 46.78 -32.11
CA ASP A 958 -17.14 47.71 -31.58
C ASP A 958 -17.09 49.05 -32.33
N ILE A 959 -17.98 49.20 -33.32
CA ILE A 959 -18.07 50.40 -34.17
C ILE A 959 -18.39 51.65 -33.33
N ALA A 960 -19.11 51.52 -32.21
CA ALA A 960 -19.48 52.65 -31.35
C ALA A 960 -18.27 53.20 -30.57
N ALA A 961 -17.28 52.35 -30.29
CA ALA A 961 -16.08 52.68 -29.52
C ALA A 961 -14.79 52.64 -30.37
N GLY A 962 -14.90 52.98 -31.66
CA GLY A 962 -13.72 53.14 -32.53
C GLY A 962 -13.12 51.83 -33.05
N GLY A 963 -13.90 50.75 -33.14
CA GLY A 963 -13.50 49.48 -33.75
C GLY A 963 -12.65 48.59 -32.85
N LYS A 964 -12.61 48.84 -31.54
CA LYS A 964 -11.88 47.99 -30.58
C LYS A 964 -12.50 46.58 -30.53
N THR A 965 -11.66 45.55 -30.56
CA THR A 965 -12.06 44.16 -30.35
C THR A 965 -12.03 43.80 -28.87
N ALA A 966 -12.71 42.71 -28.49
CA ALA A 966 -12.66 42.17 -27.13
C ALA A 966 -11.22 41.91 -26.65
N LEU A 967 -10.34 41.47 -27.55
CA LEU A 967 -8.92 41.27 -27.25
C LEU A 967 -8.17 42.59 -26.99
N SER A 968 -8.53 43.68 -27.68
CA SER A 968 -7.97 45.02 -27.41
C SER A 968 -8.38 45.52 -26.03
N TYR A 969 -9.64 45.34 -25.63
CA TYR A 969 -10.12 45.69 -24.29
C TYR A 969 -9.46 44.86 -23.19
N ALA A 970 -9.36 43.54 -23.38
CA ALA A 970 -8.67 42.66 -22.43
C ALA A 970 -7.17 42.99 -22.32
N SER A 971 -6.56 43.44 -23.42
CA SER A 971 -5.16 43.89 -23.44
C SER A 971 -4.96 45.22 -22.70
N GLU A 972 -5.94 46.12 -22.76
CA GLU A 972 -5.95 47.39 -22.04
C GLU A 972 -6.19 47.19 -20.53
N SER A 973 -7.11 46.30 -20.15
CA SER A 973 -7.40 45.96 -18.75
C SER A 973 -6.31 45.11 -18.10
N GLY A 974 -5.52 44.37 -18.89
CA GLY A 974 -4.40 43.54 -18.42
C GLY A 974 -4.82 42.17 -17.90
N ASP A 975 -6.04 41.73 -18.20
CA ASP A 975 -6.57 40.45 -17.75
C ASP A 975 -6.02 39.28 -18.58
N THR A 976 -5.12 38.51 -17.96
CA THR A 976 -4.44 37.38 -18.60
C THR A 976 -5.37 36.20 -18.89
N ASP A 977 -6.43 36.03 -18.09
CA ASP A 977 -7.34 34.89 -18.21
C ASP A 977 -8.31 35.10 -19.39
N THR A 978 -8.79 36.33 -19.61
CA THR A 978 -9.56 36.65 -20.83
C THR A 978 -8.70 36.65 -22.08
N VAL A 979 -7.44 37.13 -22.01
CA VAL A 979 -6.53 37.08 -23.17
C VAL A 979 -6.20 35.63 -23.56
N THR A 980 -5.90 34.74 -22.59
CA THR A 980 -5.63 33.32 -22.88
C THR A 980 -6.84 32.67 -23.56
N THR A 981 -8.03 32.84 -22.97
CA THR A 981 -9.26 32.22 -23.48
C THR A 981 -9.66 32.73 -24.86
N LEU A 982 -9.52 34.03 -25.14
CA LEU A 982 -9.76 34.60 -26.47
C LEU A 982 -8.77 34.06 -27.51
N LEU A 983 -7.47 33.95 -27.17
CA LEU A 983 -6.45 33.41 -28.07
C LEU A 983 -6.66 31.91 -28.37
N GLU A 984 -7.03 31.11 -27.36
CA GLU A 984 -7.39 29.69 -27.54
C GLU A 984 -8.59 29.52 -28.50
N ARG A 985 -9.54 30.47 -28.48
CA ARG A 985 -10.71 30.49 -29.37
C ARG A 985 -10.46 31.19 -30.72
N ARG A 986 -9.19 31.31 -31.13
CA ARG A 986 -8.72 31.85 -32.42
C ARG A 986 -9.03 33.33 -32.64
N ALA A 987 -9.21 34.14 -31.59
CA ALA A 987 -9.25 35.59 -31.73
C ALA A 987 -7.95 36.09 -32.39
N SER A 988 -8.08 36.97 -33.38
CA SER A 988 -6.93 37.44 -34.14
C SER A 988 -6.19 38.57 -33.40
N PRO A 989 -4.93 38.37 -32.99
CA PRO A 989 -4.16 39.38 -32.25
C PRO A 989 -3.65 40.52 -33.14
N THR A 990 -3.92 40.48 -34.45
CA THR A 990 -3.45 41.45 -35.44
C THR A 990 -4.54 42.41 -35.90
N LEU A 991 -5.78 42.26 -35.41
CA LEU A 991 -6.87 43.14 -35.80
C LEU A 991 -6.63 44.55 -35.29
N LEU A 992 -6.78 45.51 -36.19
CA LEU A 992 -6.52 46.91 -35.96
C LEU A 992 -7.85 47.63 -35.76
N ASP A 993 -7.89 48.55 -34.80
CA ASP A 993 -9.03 49.43 -34.60
C ASP A 993 -9.04 50.61 -35.60
N SER A 994 -9.98 51.54 -35.45
CA SER A 994 -10.12 52.71 -36.35
C SER A 994 -8.94 53.69 -36.33
N TYR A 995 -8.03 53.58 -35.35
CA TYR A 995 -6.79 54.36 -35.24
C TYR A 995 -5.55 53.53 -35.64
N LEU A 996 -5.78 52.35 -36.21
CA LEU A 996 -4.78 51.33 -36.49
C LEU A 996 -4.02 50.82 -35.24
N TRP A 997 -4.65 50.81 -34.08
CA TRP A 997 -4.05 50.20 -32.88
C TRP A 997 -4.32 48.70 -32.86
N ALA A 998 -3.23 47.93 -32.86
CA ALA A 998 -3.26 46.51 -32.50
C ALA A 998 -3.42 46.32 -30.97
N PRO A 999 -3.94 45.18 -30.49
CA PRO A 999 -4.00 44.82 -29.06
C PRO A 999 -2.67 44.99 -28.32
N LEU A 1000 -1.54 44.77 -29.01
CA LEU A 1000 -0.20 44.97 -28.46
C LEU A 1000 0.09 46.44 -28.08
N HIS A 1001 -0.48 47.42 -28.80
CA HIS A 1001 -0.34 48.84 -28.45
C HIS A 1001 -1.05 49.17 -27.14
N TYR A 1002 -2.24 48.60 -26.92
CA TYR A 1002 -3.00 48.75 -25.68
C TYR A 1002 -2.26 48.08 -24.50
N ALA A 1003 -1.80 46.84 -24.66
CA ALA A 1003 -1.01 46.16 -23.64
C ALA A 1003 0.29 46.90 -23.29
N ALA A 1004 0.97 47.47 -24.30
CA ALA A 1004 2.19 48.23 -24.11
C ALA A 1004 1.97 49.59 -23.43
N ALA A 1005 0.85 50.26 -23.71
CA ALA A 1005 0.46 51.49 -23.04
C ALA A 1005 0.04 51.25 -21.58
N ALA A 1006 -0.71 50.17 -21.33
CA ALA A 1006 -1.18 49.77 -20.00
C ALA A 1006 -0.06 49.26 -19.07
N GLY A 1007 1.03 48.73 -19.64
CA GLY A 1007 2.14 48.17 -18.86
C GLY A 1007 1.98 46.68 -18.52
N SER A 1008 1.02 46.00 -19.15
CA SER A 1008 0.63 44.62 -18.88
C SER A 1008 1.67 43.61 -19.40
N LEU A 1009 2.77 43.43 -18.66
CA LEU A 1009 3.91 42.60 -19.06
C LEU A 1009 3.53 41.16 -19.45
N ALA A 1010 2.64 40.53 -18.71
CA ALA A 1010 2.19 39.16 -18.96
C ALA A 1010 1.43 39.06 -20.30
N VAL A 1011 0.52 39.99 -20.56
CA VAL A 1011 -0.23 40.07 -21.82
C VAL A 1011 0.70 40.36 -23.01
N VAL A 1012 1.68 41.26 -22.86
CA VAL A 1012 2.68 41.53 -23.89
C VAL A 1012 3.49 40.26 -24.22
N LYS A 1013 3.91 39.48 -23.21
CA LYS A 1013 4.58 38.18 -23.43
C LYS A 1013 3.71 37.20 -24.19
N MET A 1014 2.44 37.09 -23.82
CA MET A 1014 1.51 36.17 -24.45
C MET A 1014 1.23 36.54 -25.92
N LEU A 1015 0.99 37.82 -26.21
CA LEU A 1015 0.76 38.30 -27.58
C LEU A 1015 2.00 38.11 -28.46
N LEU A 1016 3.20 38.42 -27.95
CA LEU A 1016 4.47 38.22 -28.68
C LEU A 1016 4.86 36.75 -28.88
N SER A 1017 4.30 35.83 -28.10
CA SER A 1017 4.49 34.39 -28.30
C SER A 1017 3.82 33.90 -29.59
N ASN A 1018 2.87 34.67 -30.14
CA ASN A 1018 2.23 34.36 -31.41
C ASN A 1018 3.05 34.93 -32.58
N PRO A 1019 3.54 34.10 -33.53
CA PRO A 1019 4.44 34.55 -34.60
C PRO A 1019 3.80 35.53 -35.59
N LYS A 1020 2.48 35.70 -35.58
CA LYS A 1020 1.75 36.63 -36.46
C LYS A 1020 1.76 38.08 -35.98
N VAL A 1021 2.11 38.33 -34.71
CA VAL A 1021 2.11 39.66 -34.13
C VAL A 1021 3.42 40.37 -34.48
N ASP A 1022 3.32 41.47 -35.23
CA ASP A 1022 4.46 42.33 -35.54
C ASP A 1022 4.74 43.28 -34.36
N PRO A 1023 5.88 43.17 -33.66
CA PRO A 1023 6.23 44.06 -32.55
C PRO A 1023 6.50 45.51 -33.01
N ASP A 1024 6.76 45.74 -34.30
CA ASP A 1024 7.01 47.06 -34.89
C ASP A 1024 5.79 47.61 -35.66
N SER A 1025 4.61 47.01 -35.46
CA SER A 1025 3.37 47.49 -36.07
C SER A 1025 3.18 48.99 -35.78
N LYS A 1026 2.88 49.79 -36.81
CA LYS A 1026 2.68 51.24 -36.66
C LYS A 1026 1.20 51.57 -36.67
N ASN A 1027 0.76 52.37 -35.70
CA ASN A 1027 -0.58 52.96 -35.70
C ASN A 1027 -0.70 54.14 -36.70
N ASP A 1028 -1.88 54.77 -36.77
CA ASP A 1028 -2.12 55.94 -37.63
C ASP A 1028 -1.23 57.14 -37.33
N TYR A 1029 -0.59 57.20 -36.18
CA TYR A 1029 0.35 58.27 -35.84
C TYR A 1029 1.80 57.90 -36.21
N GLY A 1030 2.02 56.70 -36.76
CA GLY A 1030 3.35 56.15 -37.04
C GLY A 1030 4.06 55.64 -35.78
N GLU A 1031 3.33 55.42 -34.69
CA GLU A 1031 3.85 55.05 -33.38
C GLU A 1031 3.81 53.53 -33.20
N THR A 1032 4.88 52.96 -32.63
CA THR A 1032 4.99 51.53 -32.33
C THR A 1032 4.55 51.21 -30.89
N PRO A 1033 4.33 49.94 -30.53
CA PRO A 1033 4.07 49.53 -29.15
C PRO A 1033 5.19 49.99 -28.18
N LEU A 1034 6.45 49.91 -28.60
CA LEU A 1034 7.60 50.45 -27.84
C LEU A 1034 7.47 51.96 -27.61
N TRP A 1035 7.02 52.70 -28.63
CA TRP A 1035 6.78 54.13 -28.52
C TRP A 1035 5.70 54.45 -27.47
N GLN A 1036 4.60 53.67 -27.43
CA GLN A 1036 3.55 53.84 -26.42
C GLN A 1036 4.04 53.52 -25.00
N ALA A 1037 4.79 52.43 -24.84
CA ALA A 1037 5.38 52.06 -23.56
C ALA A 1037 6.35 53.14 -23.06
N ALA A 1038 7.18 53.71 -23.95
CA ALA A 1038 8.10 54.79 -23.62
C ALA A 1038 7.37 56.11 -23.27
N ARG A 1039 6.26 56.42 -23.94
CA ARG A 1039 5.41 57.58 -23.62
C ARG A 1039 4.80 57.46 -22.23
N LYS A 1040 4.35 56.27 -21.85
CA LYS A 1040 3.69 55.98 -20.57
C LYS A 1040 4.65 55.65 -19.42
N GLY A 1041 5.94 55.46 -19.70
CA GLY A 1041 6.95 55.18 -18.67
C GLY A 1041 7.00 53.72 -18.24
N GLN A 1042 6.50 52.79 -19.06
CA GLN A 1042 6.37 51.37 -18.70
C GLN A 1042 7.71 50.62 -18.81
N GLU A 1043 8.57 50.79 -17.81
CA GLU A 1043 9.95 50.28 -17.80
C GLU A 1043 10.05 48.78 -18.09
N ALA A 1044 9.22 47.96 -17.46
CA ALA A 1044 9.25 46.49 -17.61
C ALA A 1044 8.91 46.04 -19.04
N VAL A 1045 7.94 46.71 -19.68
CA VAL A 1045 7.54 46.43 -21.07
C VAL A 1045 8.60 46.92 -22.06
N VAL A 1046 9.17 48.11 -21.83
CA VAL A 1046 10.30 48.62 -22.63
C VAL A 1046 11.48 47.66 -22.56
N ARG A 1047 11.83 47.18 -21.37
CA ARG A 1047 12.91 46.19 -21.19
C ARG A 1047 12.63 44.94 -22.01
N LEU A 1048 11.40 44.42 -21.98
CA LEU A 1048 11.05 43.20 -22.69
C LEU A 1048 11.08 43.37 -24.21
N LEU A 1049 10.46 44.44 -24.73
CA LEU A 1049 10.44 44.74 -26.17
C LEU A 1049 11.85 45.02 -26.69
N ALA A 1050 12.70 45.63 -25.87
CA ALA A 1050 14.06 46.00 -26.25
C ALA A 1050 15.08 44.84 -26.08
N GLN A 1051 14.91 43.93 -25.09
CA GLN A 1051 15.75 42.73 -24.93
C GLN A 1051 15.54 41.66 -26.01
N GLN A 1052 14.36 41.62 -26.63
CA GLN A 1052 14.11 40.80 -27.83
C GLN A 1052 14.86 41.33 -29.08
N GLY A 1053 15.59 42.45 -28.95
CA GLY A 1053 16.22 43.22 -30.02
C GLY A 1053 17.69 42.91 -30.29
N SER A 1054 17.96 41.88 -31.09
CA SER A 1054 19.05 41.99 -32.08
C SER A 1054 18.60 41.74 -33.52
N THR A 1055 17.34 41.40 -33.78
CA THR A 1055 16.85 41.18 -35.16
C THR A 1055 15.39 41.57 -35.47
N ARG A 1056 14.53 41.97 -34.51
CA ARG A 1056 13.08 42.16 -34.77
C ARG A 1056 12.41 43.48 -34.35
N VAL A 1057 13.03 44.35 -33.53
CA VAL A 1057 12.39 45.58 -33.03
C VAL A 1057 13.28 46.78 -33.28
N ASN A 1058 12.76 47.78 -33.99
CA ASN A 1058 13.46 49.04 -34.24
C ASN A 1058 13.21 50.01 -33.08
N VAL A 1059 14.23 50.20 -32.25
CA VAL A 1059 14.17 51.08 -31.07
C VAL A 1059 14.15 52.58 -31.40
N ASP A 1060 14.51 52.93 -32.63
CA ASP A 1060 14.67 54.32 -33.12
C ASP A 1060 13.56 54.73 -34.10
N VAL A 1061 12.39 54.10 -34.01
CA VAL A 1061 11.27 54.40 -34.91
C VAL A 1061 10.81 55.84 -34.75
N ARG A 1062 10.73 56.54 -35.88
CA ARG A 1062 10.18 57.88 -36.00
C ARG A 1062 8.69 57.80 -36.31
N ASN A 1063 7.89 58.45 -35.47
CA ASN A 1063 6.47 58.64 -35.74
C ASN A 1063 6.25 59.72 -36.81
N ARG A 1064 5.00 60.05 -37.15
CA ARG A 1064 4.68 61.09 -38.15
C ARG A 1064 5.22 62.48 -37.81
N ASN A 1065 5.67 62.74 -36.57
CA ASN A 1065 6.30 64.00 -36.17
C ASN A 1065 7.83 63.91 -36.05
N ASP A 1066 8.43 62.85 -36.62
CA ASP A 1066 9.84 62.52 -36.49
C ASP A 1066 10.31 62.34 -35.04
N THR A 1067 9.38 62.10 -34.10
CA THR A 1067 9.70 61.89 -32.68
C THR A 1067 10.03 60.43 -32.40
N THR A 1068 11.13 60.20 -31.68
CA THR A 1068 11.57 58.86 -31.25
C THR A 1068 10.99 58.48 -29.88
N PRO A 1069 10.95 57.18 -29.51
CA PRO A 1069 10.53 56.74 -28.18
C PRO A 1069 11.35 57.40 -27.06
N LEU A 1070 12.65 57.57 -27.28
CA LEU A 1070 13.57 58.23 -26.34
C LEU A 1070 13.19 59.71 -26.11
N MET A 1071 12.78 60.46 -27.14
CA MET A 1071 12.31 61.84 -26.99
C MET A 1071 11.06 61.94 -26.13
N LYS A 1072 10.11 60.99 -26.27
CA LYS A 1072 8.89 60.98 -25.45
C LYS A 1072 9.16 60.54 -24.02
N ALA A 1073 10.06 59.59 -23.80
CA ALA A 1073 10.52 59.24 -22.46
C ALA A 1073 11.19 60.44 -21.77
N ALA A 1074 12.03 61.19 -22.49
CA ALA A 1074 12.66 62.43 -22.01
C ALA A 1074 11.65 63.55 -21.74
N LYS A 1075 10.64 63.71 -22.59
CA LYS A 1075 9.54 64.66 -22.36
C LYS A 1075 8.69 64.29 -21.13
N GLY A 1076 8.52 62.99 -20.86
CA GLY A 1076 7.72 62.47 -19.73
C GLY A 1076 8.47 62.34 -18.41
N GLY A 1077 9.79 62.53 -18.39
CA GLY A 1077 10.59 62.39 -17.17
C GLY A 1077 10.92 60.93 -16.77
N HIS A 1078 10.79 59.99 -17.69
CA HIS A 1078 10.87 58.54 -17.39
C HIS A 1078 12.33 58.05 -17.34
N THR A 1079 13.03 58.34 -16.22
CA THR A 1079 14.46 58.04 -16.01
C THR A 1079 14.82 56.56 -16.23
N GLY A 1080 13.99 55.63 -15.74
CA GLY A 1080 14.19 54.18 -15.89
C GLY A 1080 14.18 53.71 -17.34
N VAL A 1081 13.23 54.21 -18.14
CA VAL A 1081 13.13 53.94 -19.59
C VAL A 1081 14.33 54.51 -20.34
N ILE A 1082 14.78 55.72 -19.99
CA ILE A 1082 15.93 56.37 -20.62
C ILE A 1082 17.22 55.60 -20.34
N ARG A 1083 17.42 55.12 -19.11
CA ARG A 1083 18.57 54.25 -18.77
C ARG A 1083 18.60 52.97 -19.61
N LEU A 1084 17.43 52.36 -19.84
CA LEU A 1084 17.34 51.15 -20.66
C LEU A 1084 17.61 51.40 -22.14
N LEU A 1085 17.05 52.48 -22.70
CA LEU A 1085 17.23 52.82 -24.11
C LEU A 1085 18.66 53.31 -24.42
N LEU A 1086 19.27 54.12 -23.54
CA LEU A 1086 20.66 54.60 -23.73
C LEU A 1086 21.72 53.51 -23.54
N GLY A 1087 21.39 52.40 -22.89
CA GLY A 1087 22.27 51.24 -22.77
C GLY A 1087 22.38 50.41 -24.06
N MET A 1088 21.66 50.77 -25.13
CA MET A 1088 21.64 50.06 -26.40
C MET A 1088 22.44 50.81 -27.47
N GLU A 1089 23.37 50.13 -28.14
CA GLU A 1089 24.24 50.74 -29.16
C GLU A 1089 23.48 51.28 -30.40
N THR A 1090 22.25 50.82 -30.62
CA THR A 1090 21.44 51.15 -31.80
C THR A 1090 20.67 52.48 -31.69
N VAL A 1091 20.64 53.12 -30.51
CA VAL A 1091 19.83 54.33 -30.26
C VAL A 1091 20.63 55.59 -30.61
N LYS A 1092 20.03 56.48 -31.40
CA LYS A 1092 20.62 57.77 -31.83
C LYS A 1092 20.06 58.94 -31.01
N PRO A 1093 20.79 59.42 -29.99
CA PRO A 1093 20.32 60.50 -29.11
C PRO A 1093 20.35 61.89 -29.77
N ASP A 1094 21.01 62.03 -30.92
CA ASP A 1094 21.13 63.26 -31.72
C ASP A 1094 19.98 63.45 -32.72
N ALA A 1095 19.04 62.51 -32.79
CA ALA A 1095 17.86 62.65 -33.63
C ALA A 1095 17.11 63.95 -33.30
N VAL A 1096 16.57 64.59 -34.33
CA VAL A 1096 15.73 65.79 -34.23
C VAL A 1096 14.33 65.47 -34.71
N ASP A 1097 13.34 66.06 -34.06
CA ASP A 1097 11.95 65.99 -34.49
C ASP A 1097 11.63 67.02 -35.60
N LYS A 1098 10.37 67.08 -36.04
CA LYS A 1098 9.91 68.08 -37.03
C LYS A 1098 10.10 69.53 -36.61
N HIS A 1099 10.27 69.82 -35.33
CA HIS A 1099 10.51 71.17 -34.80
C HIS A 1099 12.01 71.47 -34.62
N GLY A 1100 12.90 70.52 -34.95
CA GLY A 1100 14.34 70.63 -34.72
C GLY A 1100 14.74 70.38 -33.26
N CYS A 1101 13.83 69.85 -32.43
CA CYS A 1101 14.09 69.59 -31.02
C CYS A 1101 14.74 68.21 -30.84
N THR A 1102 15.86 68.17 -30.10
CA THR A 1102 16.56 66.93 -29.72
C THR A 1102 16.01 66.32 -28.42
N VAL A 1103 16.45 65.10 -28.09
CA VAL A 1103 16.12 64.46 -26.78
C VAL A 1103 16.57 65.34 -25.61
N LEU A 1104 17.78 65.92 -25.71
CA LEU A 1104 18.33 66.83 -24.71
C LEU A 1104 17.48 68.11 -24.58
N TRP A 1105 16.95 68.63 -25.70
CA TRP A 1105 16.02 69.76 -25.66
C TRP A 1105 14.77 69.45 -24.84
N TYR A 1106 14.17 68.26 -25.00
CA TYR A 1106 12.99 67.86 -24.21
C TYR A 1106 13.31 67.67 -22.73
N ALA A 1107 14.44 67.05 -22.39
CA ALA A 1107 14.86 66.89 -21.01
C ALA A 1107 15.13 68.25 -20.33
N ALA A 1108 15.81 69.15 -21.05
CA ALA A 1108 16.18 70.46 -20.54
C ALA A 1108 15.00 71.43 -20.43
N SER A 1109 14.09 71.40 -21.42
CA SER A 1109 12.87 72.21 -21.43
C SER A 1109 11.90 71.83 -20.32
N ASN A 1110 11.94 70.61 -19.77
CA ASN A 1110 11.05 70.18 -18.68
C ASN A 1110 11.75 70.11 -17.31
N GLY A 1111 13.04 70.50 -17.23
CA GLY A 1111 13.75 70.60 -15.96
C GLY A 1111 14.30 69.29 -15.40
N PHE A 1112 14.42 68.24 -16.21
CA PHE A 1112 14.87 66.93 -15.72
C PHE A 1112 16.39 66.85 -15.62
N GLU A 1113 16.94 67.22 -14.46
CA GLU A 1113 18.39 67.25 -14.19
C GLU A 1113 19.07 65.90 -14.41
N GLU A 1114 18.57 64.83 -13.79
CA GLU A 1114 19.21 63.50 -13.87
C GLU A 1114 19.24 62.97 -15.31
N ILE A 1115 18.18 63.20 -16.07
CA ILE A 1115 18.08 62.81 -17.49
C ILE A 1115 19.08 63.61 -18.32
N THR A 1116 19.16 64.92 -18.09
CA THR A 1116 20.09 65.81 -18.79
C THR A 1116 21.53 65.41 -18.51
N ARG A 1117 21.90 65.17 -17.25
CA ARG A 1117 23.22 64.71 -16.84
C ARG A 1117 23.60 63.41 -17.54
N ARG A 1118 22.71 62.40 -17.51
CA ARG A 1118 22.97 61.10 -18.14
C ARG A 1118 23.13 61.18 -19.66
N LEU A 1119 22.32 62.01 -20.34
CA LEU A 1119 22.45 62.21 -21.80
C LEU A 1119 23.80 62.83 -22.18
N LEU A 1120 24.29 63.78 -21.38
CA LEU A 1120 25.59 64.43 -21.55
C LEU A 1120 26.78 63.50 -21.26
N GLU A 1121 26.67 62.63 -20.25
CA GLU A 1121 27.71 61.66 -19.89
C GLU A 1121 27.83 60.49 -20.87
N THR A 1122 26.71 60.06 -21.45
CA THR A 1122 26.63 58.79 -22.22
C THR A 1122 26.84 58.98 -23.72
N SER A 1123 26.62 60.19 -24.27
CA SER A 1123 26.57 60.39 -25.73
C SER A 1123 27.10 61.73 -26.21
N LYS A 1124 27.68 61.77 -27.42
CA LYS A 1124 28.15 63.00 -28.10
C LYS A 1124 26.97 63.84 -28.63
N VAL A 1125 26.11 64.32 -27.73
CA VAL A 1125 24.96 65.17 -28.09
C VAL A 1125 25.42 66.60 -28.34
N ASN A 1126 24.88 67.25 -29.37
CA ASN A 1126 25.12 68.67 -29.61
C ASN A 1126 24.37 69.51 -28.56
N VAL A 1127 25.10 70.01 -27.56
CA VAL A 1127 24.57 70.81 -26.44
C VAL A 1127 24.12 72.21 -26.88
N ASN A 1128 24.66 72.71 -27.99
CA ASN A 1128 24.31 74.01 -28.57
C ASN A 1128 23.35 73.88 -29.76
N ALA A 1129 22.60 72.78 -29.87
CA ALA A 1129 21.61 72.64 -30.94
C ALA A 1129 20.50 73.69 -30.83
N GLU A 1130 20.12 74.25 -31.97
CA GLU A 1130 18.99 75.18 -32.08
C GLU A 1130 17.79 74.48 -32.69
N ASN A 1131 16.60 74.79 -32.17
CA ASN A 1131 15.37 74.35 -32.82
C ASN A 1131 15.06 75.24 -34.04
N LYS A 1132 14.01 74.90 -34.81
CA LYS A 1132 13.61 75.69 -35.99
C LYS A 1132 13.17 77.14 -35.69
N ALA A 1133 12.97 77.48 -34.41
CA ALA A 1133 12.70 78.85 -33.96
C ALA A 1133 13.98 79.61 -33.59
N GLY A 1134 15.18 79.04 -33.82
CA GLY A 1134 16.47 79.64 -33.48
C GLY A 1134 16.76 79.68 -31.98
N LYS A 1135 16.04 78.87 -31.17
CA LYS A 1135 16.18 78.85 -29.72
C LYS A 1135 17.15 77.75 -29.29
N THR A 1136 18.16 78.11 -28.52
CA THR A 1136 19.15 77.18 -27.94
C THR A 1136 18.53 76.34 -26.82
N ILE A 1137 19.11 75.16 -26.56
CA ILE A 1137 18.72 74.30 -25.44
C ILE A 1137 18.86 75.05 -24.11
N LEU A 1138 19.99 75.74 -23.92
CA LEU A 1138 20.25 76.56 -22.73
C LEU A 1138 19.21 77.67 -22.58
N GLY A 1139 18.95 78.45 -23.65
CA GLY A 1139 17.95 79.52 -23.62
C GLY A 1139 16.54 79.02 -23.31
N THR A 1140 16.20 77.79 -23.69
CA THR A 1140 14.90 77.18 -23.32
C THR A 1140 14.85 76.76 -21.85
N ALA A 1141 15.92 76.16 -21.32
CA ALA A 1141 16.00 75.81 -19.90
C ALA A 1141 15.94 77.06 -18.99
N VAL A 1142 16.54 78.15 -19.46
CA VAL A 1142 16.51 79.46 -18.79
C VAL A 1142 15.12 80.06 -18.84
N GLU A 1143 14.47 80.10 -20.00
CA GLU A 1143 13.09 80.60 -20.13
C GLU A 1143 12.12 79.91 -19.18
N ASN A 1144 12.27 78.61 -18.99
CA ASN A 1144 11.42 77.81 -18.11
C ASN A 1144 11.89 77.80 -16.64
N GLY A 1145 12.98 78.51 -16.29
CA GLY A 1145 13.45 78.68 -14.91
C GLY A 1145 14.22 77.49 -14.31
N HIS A 1146 14.73 76.56 -15.12
CA HIS A 1146 15.34 75.31 -14.65
C HIS A 1146 16.83 75.45 -14.28
N GLY A 1147 17.12 76.18 -13.19
CA GLY A 1147 18.49 76.50 -12.73
C GLY A 1147 19.43 75.30 -12.55
N ALA A 1148 18.94 74.20 -11.99
CA ALA A 1148 19.74 72.97 -11.81
C ALA A 1148 20.18 72.34 -13.15
N VAL A 1149 19.31 72.37 -14.16
CA VAL A 1149 19.65 71.89 -15.52
C VAL A 1149 20.63 72.84 -16.20
N VAL A 1150 20.45 74.15 -16.05
CA VAL A 1150 21.38 75.16 -16.57
C VAL A 1150 22.79 74.93 -16.01
N LYS A 1151 22.91 74.67 -14.72
CA LYS A 1151 24.19 74.33 -14.08
C LYS A 1151 24.81 73.07 -14.71
N VAL A 1152 24.03 72.01 -14.94
CA VAL A 1152 24.52 70.77 -15.57
C VAL A 1152 24.93 70.99 -17.03
N LEU A 1153 24.17 71.74 -17.81
CA LEU A 1153 24.50 72.05 -19.21
C LEU A 1153 25.81 72.87 -19.33
N LEU A 1154 26.05 73.78 -18.40
CA LEU A 1154 27.25 74.61 -18.37
C LEU A 1154 28.50 73.86 -17.87
N THR A 1155 28.35 73.10 -16.78
CA THR A 1155 29.49 72.42 -16.12
C THR A 1155 29.89 71.11 -16.81
N VAL A 1156 28.91 70.29 -17.22
CA VAL A 1156 29.15 68.96 -17.82
C VAL A 1156 29.10 69.04 -19.34
N GLY A 1157 28.13 69.78 -19.89
CA GLY A 1157 27.92 69.87 -21.35
C GLY A 1157 28.79 70.91 -22.07
N GLY A 1158 29.45 71.81 -21.33
CA GLY A 1158 30.28 72.87 -21.90
C GLY A 1158 29.53 73.89 -22.77
N ALA A 1159 28.21 74.01 -22.58
CA ALA A 1159 27.34 74.92 -23.34
C ALA A 1159 27.85 76.36 -23.32
N THR A 1160 27.69 77.08 -24.42
CA THR A 1160 28.02 78.52 -24.50
C THR A 1160 26.80 79.35 -24.14
N PRO A 1161 26.85 80.19 -23.08
CA PRO A 1161 25.73 81.09 -22.79
C PRO A 1161 25.57 82.10 -23.91
N ASP A 1162 24.37 82.18 -24.51
CA ASP A 1162 24.01 83.26 -25.42
C ASP A 1162 23.67 84.52 -24.61
N SER A 1163 24.00 85.69 -25.16
CA SER A 1163 23.69 87.00 -24.55
C SER A 1163 22.23 87.11 -24.14
N LYS A 1164 21.33 86.65 -25.01
CA LYS A 1164 19.88 86.67 -24.80
C LYS A 1164 19.45 85.82 -23.60
N SER A 1165 19.96 84.60 -23.46
CA SER A 1165 19.70 83.77 -22.28
C SER A 1165 20.19 84.40 -20.98
N LEU A 1166 21.34 85.08 -20.98
CA LEU A 1166 21.86 85.74 -19.79
C LEU A 1166 20.97 86.92 -19.36
N PHE A 1167 20.51 87.73 -20.30
CA PHE A 1167 19.52 88.78 -20.02
C PHE A 1167 18.21 88.20 -19.47
N GLN A 1168 17.71 87.10 -20.06
CA GLN A 1168 16.50 86.45 -19.59
C GLN A 1168 16.62 85.87 -18.17
N ALA A 1169 17.78 85.30 -17.81
CA ALA A 1169 18.06 84.84 -16.44
C ALA A 1169 18.07 86.01 -15.43
N VAL A 1170 18.59 87.18 -15.85
CA VAL A 1170 18.59 88.40 -15.04
C VAL A 1170 17.18 88.97 -14.88
N GLU A 1171 16.37 89.00 -15.95
CA GLU A 1171 14.96 89.43 -15.89
C GLU A 1171 14.15 88.57 -14.91
N GLN A 1172 14.40 87.26 -14.88
CA GLN A 1172 13.74 86.31 -13.97
C GLN A 1172 14.20 86.40 -12.50
N GLY A 1173 15.33 87.06 -12.21
CA GLY A 1173 15.84 87.20 -10.84
C GLY A 1173 16.55 85.97 -10.27
N ASN A 1174 16.93 84.99 -11.10
CA ASN A 1174 17.55 83.75 -10.62
C ASN A 1174 19.07 83.91 -10.42
N LEU A 1175 19.46 84.32 -9.20
CA LEU A 1175 20.86 84.56 -8.82
C LEU A 1175 21.78 83.36 -9.10
N GLU A 1176 21.37 82.14 -8.73
CA GLU A 1176 22.22 80.95 -8.91
C GLU A 1176 22.46 80.62 -10.39
N MET A 1177 21.47 80.90 -11.25
CA MET A 1177 21.58 80.72 -12.70
C MET A 1177 22.56 81.74 -13.31
N VAL A 1178 22.47 83.00 -12.89
CA VAL A 1178 23.36 84.08 -13.32
C VAL A 1178 24.81 83.83 -12.84
N GLN A 1179 25.00 83.40 -11.59
CA GLN A 1179 26.30 82.98 -11.06
C GLN A 1179 26.91 81.83 -11.87
N SER A 1180 26.11 80.81 -12.18
CA SER A 1180 26.57 79.64 -12.92
C SER A 1180 26.96 79.96 -14.37
N MET A 1181 26.26 80.89 -15.03
CA MET A 1181 26.61 81.34 -16.39
C MET A 1181 27.89 82.17 -16.43
N LEU A 1182 28.04 83.14 -15.51
CA LEU A 1182 29.19 84.05 -15.46
C LEU A 1182 30.48 83.33 -15.03
N GLY A 1183 30.39 82.35 -14.13
CA GLY A 1183 31.53 81.54 -13.68
C GLY A 1183 32.21 80.69 -14.77
N THR A 1184 31.64 80.59 -15.98
CA THR A 1184 32.25 79.85 -17.10
C THR A 1184 33.32 80.63 -17.86
N GLY A 1185 33.43 81.95 -17.66
CA GLY A 1185 34.44 82.81 -18.30
C GLY A 1185 34.28 82.98 -19.83
N LYS A 1186 33.18 82.51 -20.42
CA LYS A 1186 32.94 82.52 -21.88
C LYS A 1186 32.08 83.69 -22.38
N VAL A 1187 31.66 84.59 -21.50
CA VAL A 1187 30.76 85.71 -21.83
C VAL A 1187 31.47 87.03 -21.55
N GLU A 1188 31.49 87.94 -22.53
CA GLU A 1188 31.99 89.29 -22.33
C GLU A 1188 31.05 90.09 -21.42
N SER A 1189 31.60 90.77 -20.42
CA SER A 1189 30.88 91.56 -19.40
C SER A 1189 30.18 92.82 -19.97
N GLY A 1190 30.55 93.26 -21.18
CA GLY A 1190 30.06 94.49 -21.83
C GLY A 1190 28.88 94.31 -22.80
N ILE A 1191 28.20 93.17 -22.81
CA ILE A 1191 27.13 92.88 -23.79
C ILE A 1191 25.90 93.77 -23.56
N MET A 1192 25.40 94.38 -24.63
CA MET A 1192 24.14 95.13 -24.65
C MET A 1192 23.01 94.23 -25.18
N GLY A 1193 21.85 94.25 -24.51
CA GLY A 1193 20.64 93.58 -25.01
C GLY A 1193 20.05 94.31 -26.22
N ASP A 1194 19.03 93.71 -26.86
CA ASP A 1194 18.37 94.24 -28.07
C ASP A 1194 17.83 95.68 -27.91
N GLY A 1195 17.58 96.12 -26.67
CA GLY A 1195 17.17 97.49 -26.32
C GLY A 1195 18.30 98.44 -25.89
N GLY A 1196 19.58 98.07 -26.06
CA GLY A 1196 20.74 98.87 -25.63
C GLY A 1196 20.98 98.90 -24.12
N GLN A 1197 20.29 98.04 -23.37
CA GLN A 1197 20.39 97.91 -21.92
C GLN A 1197 21.58 97.03 -21.52
N THR A 1198 22.32 97.41 -20.48
CA THR A 1198 23.38 96.60 -19.87
C THR A 1198 22.78 95.59 -18.88
N LEU A 1199 23.49 94.49 -18.58
CA LEU A 1199 23.03 93.48 -17.61
C LEU A 1199 22.68 94.08 -16.24
N LEU A 1200 23.50 95.03 -15.78
CA LEU A 1200 23.29 95.77 -14.54
C LEU A 1200 22.02 96.63 -14.60
N SER A 1201 21.76 97.31 -15.73
CA SER A 1201 20.55 98.10 -15.90
C SER A 1201 19.28 97.25 -15.90
N CYS A 1202 19.36 96.04 -16.46
CA CYS A 1202 18.27 95.08 -16.47
C CYS A 1202 17.99 94.53 -15.06
N ALA A 1203 19.02 94.18 -14.29
CA ALA A 1203 18.87 93.71 -12.91
C ALA A 1203 18.31 94.80 -11.98
N ALA A 1204 18.78 96.04 -12.14
CA ALA A 1204 18.33 97.18 -11.34
C ALA A 1204 16.86 97.52 -11.64
N ASN A 1205 16.49 97.66 -12.92
CA ASN A 1205 15.11 98.00 -13.31
C ASN A 1205 14.07 96.96 -12.87
N ASN A 1206 14.46 95.69 -12.70
CA ASN A 1206 13.59 94.62 -12.22
C ASN A 1206 13.64 94.41 -10.69
N GLY A 1207 14.44 95.20 -9.95
CA GLY A 1207 14.50 95.16 -8.49
C GLY A 1207 15.34 94.01 -7.89
N HIS A 1208 16.18 93.35 -8.69
CA HIS A 1208 16.94 92.15 -8.26
C HIS A 1208 18.24 92.50 -7.53
N GLY A 1209 18.12 93.04 -6.32
CA GLY A 1209 19.25 93.56 -5.55
C GLY A 1209 20.41 92.59 -5.29
N ALA A 1210 20.11 91.29 -5.14
CA ALA A 1210 21.14 90.26 -4.95
C ALA A 1210 21.97 89.99 -6.22
N ILE A 1211 21.39 90.18 -7.41
CA ILE A 1211 22.11 90.10 -8.69
C ILE A 1211 22.93 91.37 -8.90
N VAL A 1212 22.38 92.53 -8.55
CA VAL A 1212 23.10 93.83 -8.62
C VAL A 1212 24.34 93.81 -7.73
N SER A 1213 24.23 93.33 -6.48
CA SER A 1213 25.38 93.23 -5.58
C SER A 1213 26.42 92.21 -6.06
N PHE A 1214 25.97 91.06 -6.60
CA PHE A 1214 26.87 90.05 -7.17
C PHE A 1214 27.64 90.58 -8.40
N LEU A 1215 26.96 91.22 -9.35
CA LEU A 1215 27.58 91.78 -10.56
C LEU A 1215 28.61 92.87 -10.22
N LEU A 1216 28.32 93.71 -9.21
CA LEU A 1216 29.26 94.75 -8.75
C LEU A 1216 30.47 94.18 -8.00
N ALA A 1217 30.28 93.09 -7.24
CA ALA A 1217 31.35 92.44 -6.49
C ALA A 1217 32.33 91.67 -7.38
N GLU A 1218 31.84 90.94 -8.39
CA GLU A 1218 32.68 90.10 -9.27
C GLU A 1218 33.26 90.87 -10.47
N LEU A 1219 32.52 91.81 -11.06
CA LEU A 1219 32.87 92.45 -12.34
C LEU A 1219 33.07 93.97 -12.24
N GLY A 1220 33.07 94.54 -11.03
CA GLY A 1220 33.10 95.98 -10.80
C GLY A 1220 34.30 96.74 -11.37
N ASN A 1221 35.43 96.06 -11.62
CA ASN A 1221 36.62 96.68 -12.20
C ASN A 1221 36.56 96.82 -13.74
N ASP A 1222 35.50 96.34 -14.40
CA ASP A 1222 35.34 96.52 -15.84
C ASP A 1222 34.83 97.95 -16.16
N PRO A 1223 35.58 98.76 -16.95
CA PRO A 1223 35.18 100.12 -17.31
C PRO A 1223 33.81 100.19 -18.01
N ASN A 1224 33.41 99.16 -18.75
CA ASN A 1224 32.09 99.14 -19.41
C ASN A 1224 30.93 98.98 -18.40
N ILE A 1225 31.16 98.27 -17.30
CA ILE A 1225 30.16 98.11 -16.23
C ILE A 1225 30.10 99.38 -15.36
N GLN A 1226 31.22 100.08 -15.15
CA GLN A 1226 31.25 101.39 -14.49
C GLN A 1226 30.47 102.45 -15.26
N ASP A 1227 30.66 102.52 -16.58
CA ASP A 1227 29.90 103.43 -17.45
C ASP A 1227 28.41 103.04 -17.50
N GLY A 1228 28.12 101.74 -17.58
CA GLY A 1228 26.75 101.22 -17.47
C GLY A 1228 26.09 101.54 -16.13
N PHE A 1229 26.82 101.44 -15.01
CA PHE A 1229 26.38 101.78 -13.66
C PHE A 1229 26.05 103.27 -13.55
N ARG A 1230 26.98 104.14 -13.97
CA ARG A 1230 26.80 105.60 -13.97
C ARG A 1230 25.59 106.01 -14.82
N ARG A 1231 25.46 105.43 -16.02
CA ARG A 1231 24.33 105.68 -16.93
C ARG A 1231 23.00 105.22 -16.33
N THR A 1232 22.97 104.05 -15.68
CA THR A 1232 21.76 103.50 -15.05
C THR A 1232 21.36 104.29 -13.81
N LEU A 1233 22.31 104.64 -12.94
CA LEU A 1233 22.08 105.47 -11.75
C LEU A 1233 21.56 106.86 -12.15
N TRP A 1234 22.11 107.44 -13.21
CA TRP A 1234 21.63 108.70 -13.77
C TRP A 1234 20.21 108.58 -14.32
N LEU A 1235 19.91 107.54 -15.12
CA LEU A 1235 18.57 107.27 -15.65
C LEU A 1235 17.53 106.99 -14.56
N ALA A 1236 17.88 106.28 -13.50
CA ALA A 1236 16.99 105.98 -12.37
C ALA A 1236 16.68 107.25 -11.55
N ARG A 1237 17.68 108.13 -11.34
CA ARG A 1237 17.47 109.45 -10.72
C ARG A 1237 16.61 110.36 -11.60
N ASP A 1238 16.85 110.38 -12.91
CA ASP A 1238 16.09 111.18 -13.88
C ASP A 1238 14.61 110.74 -13.93
N ARG A 1239 14.35 109.42 -13.88
CA ARG A 1239 13.00 108.85 -13.86
C ARG A 1239 12.30 108.87 -12.48
N ARG A 1240 12.95 109.37 -11.42
CA ARG A 1240 12.50 109.33 -10.02
C ARG A 1240 12.14 107.92 -9.51
N ASP A 1241 12.90 106.92 -9.93
CA ASP A 1241 12.73 105.55 -9.46
C ASP A 1241 13.49 105.35 -8.13
N GLU A 1242 12.80 105.67 -7.02
CA GLU A 1242 13.37 105.63 -5.66
C GLU A 1242 13.84 104.22 -5.28
N ALA A 1243 13.14 103.18 -5.74
CA ALA A 1243 13.47 101.80 -5.43
C ALA A 1243 14.78 101.34 -6.10
N THR A 1244 14.99 101.69 -7.37
CA THR A 1244 16.22 101.30 -8.07
C THR A 1244 17.41 102.17 -7.69
N THR A 1245 17.18 103.44 -7.34
CA THR A 1245 18.23 104.33 -6.80
C THR A 1245 18.69 103.91 -5.40
N GLU A 1246 17.79 103.50 -4.50
CA GLU A 1246 18.14 102.96 -3.18
C GLU A 1246 18.87 101.61 -3.28
N LEU A 1247 18.44 100.74 -4.20
CA LEU A 1247 19.13 99.47 -4.50
C LEU A 1247 20.55 99.68 -5.03
N LEU A 1248 20.75 100.59 -5.98
CA LEU A 1248 22.08 100.87 -6.55
C LEU A 1248 23.01 101.54 -5.54
N THR A 1249 22.50 102.45 -4.68
CA THR A 1249 23.30 103.12 -3.64
C THR A 1249 23.64 102.21 -2.46
N SER A 1250 22.73 101.32 -2.06
CA SER A 1250 23.01 100.31 -1.03
C SER A 1250 24.02 99.26 -1.50
N ALA A 1251 23.94 98.81 -2.75
CA ALA A 1251 24.93 97.89 -3.34
C ALA A 1251 26.33 98.52 -3.46
N LEU A 1252 26.42 99.84 -3.73
CA LEU A 1252 27.67 100.61 -3.76
C LEU A 1252 28.43 100.57 -2.43
N ARG A 1253 27.69 100.68 -1.30
CA ARG A 1253 28.28 100.57 0.05
C ARG A 1253 28.86 99.19 0.34
N VAL A 1254 28.24 98.14 -0.20
CA VAL A 1254 28.69 96.76 0.00
C VAL A 1254 29.91 96.43 -0.86
N ALA A 1255 30.03 97.01 -2.06
CA ALA A 1255 31.14 96.79 -2.99
C ALA A 1255 32.44 97.55 -2.63
N GLY A 1256 32.43 98.42 -1.61
CA GLY A 1256 33.62 99.08 -1.10
C GLY A 1256 34.21 100.16 -2.02
N TRP A 1257 33.41 100.75 -2.91
CA TRP A 1257 33.84 101.89 -3.72
C TRP A 1257 33.70 103.16 -2.89
N GLU A 1258 34.82 103.72 -2.45
CA GLU A 1258 34.82 105.00 -1.72
C GLU A 1258 34.21 106.10 -2.59
N ASP A 1259 33.38 106.95 -1.96
CA ASP A 1259 32.56 108.04 -2.53
C ASP A 1259 33.35 109.09 -3.36
N THR A 1260 34.65 108.92 -3.58
CA THR A 1260 35.54 109.88 -4.22
C THR A 1260 35.80 109.62 -5.71
N GLN A 1261 35.36 108.49 -6.30
CA GLN A 1261 35.43 108.24 -7.76
C GLN A 1261 34.10 108.42 -8.53
N LEU A 1262 33.08 109.00 -7.88
CA LEU A 1262 31.71 109.15 -8.43
C LEU A 1262 31.17 110.59 -8.43
N LEU A 1263 32.06 111.57 -8.25
CA LEU A 1263 31.90 112.94 -8.78
C LEU A 1263 32.59 113.00 -10.15
#